data_AF-A0A7C7CPZ4-F1
#
_entry.id   AF-A0A7C7CPZ4-F1
#
_cell.length_a   1.000
_cell.length_b   1.000
_cell.length_c   1.000
_cell.angle_alpha   90.00
_cell.angle_beta   90.00
_cell.angle_gamma   90.00
#
_symmetry.space_group_name_H-M   'P 1'
#
loop_
_entity.id
_entity.type
_entity.pdbx_description
1 polymer ?
#
loop_
_entity_poly.entity_id
_entity_poly.type
_entity_poly.pdbx_seq_one_letter_code
_entity_poly.pdbx_strand_id
1 'polypeptide(L)'
;MTQRADLYSLGAMLYEMVTGRPPFLGDDSVSIIGQHINTPPVSPTWHNGNCPRPLEALILRLLAKNPEERPGSASDVLTVLDGLGTEVSLEAPAVVGAETSEGRTNALDSVAQGVFVGRQQEMGELKAALEDTLSGRGRMMTLVGEPGIGKTRTSQELATYAGLRGVKVLWGRCYEEQGVPTYWPWVQAIRSYVRDAEPEKLSTEMGAGAADIAEVVSDVKTQLPGLQPAPQLEPEQARFRLFDSITAFLKSASQSRPLMIILDDLHWADKPSLLLLQFVVRELSNGRILLVGTYRDMELSRQHPLAESLGELTRERAFQRVLLRGLSQEDVGRFIEVAAGVQPEDALVNAVYTQTEGNPLFVTEVVRLLVQEGQLGQAQRTSGRQTESWTVRIPEGVREVIGRRLNRMSERCNDTLTMASIVGREFEFSQLKALVEDLSEDMLLDVLEEALAARVIEEMPDSIGRYQFTHALLQETLMDELSLTRRVRLHARIAESLEAMYGDDAESHAEELVFHFEQAQAILGTEKLVKYSVSAGDAALSTWAIEEGRAHFELARNLLTDDTDGRTKAEVLFGYARARSALPSEGEFQRCLDLMAEAYQAFKSVGDYQGAVSVAAQLTINVIRFSSGADVLLRDSLQHAAENSPEKARILALLGHVTY
;
A
#
# COMPACT_ATOMS: atom_id res chain seq x y z
N MET A 1 -8.45 9.55 -35.52
CA MET A 1 -9.64 9.31 -34.68
C MET A 1 -10.11 7.91 -34.95
N THR A 2 -10.44 7.14 -33.91
CA THR A 2 -10.98 5.78 -34.04
C THR A 2 -12.50 5.85 -33.90
N GLN A 3 -13.23 4.88 -34.46
CA GLN A 3 -14.70 4.79 -34.34
C GLN A 3 -15.17 4.84 -32.87
N ARG A 4 -14.38 4.27 -31.95
CA ARG A 4 -14.64 4.29 -30.50
C ARG A 4 -14.40 5.64 -29.82
N ALA A 5 -13.64 6.55 -30.44
CA ALA A 5 -13.52 7.93 -29.97
C ALA A 5 -14.77 8.74 -30.34
N ASP A 6 -15.32 8.55 -31.54
CA ASP A 6 -16.56 9.21 -31.96
C ASP A 6 -17.76 8.74 -31.10
N LEU A 7 -17.80 7.44 -30.76
CA LEU A 7 -18.79 6.90 -29.83
C LEU A 7 -18.68 7.49 -28.42
N TYR A 8 -17.47 7.81 -27.95
CA TYR A 8 -17.28 8.49 -26.68
C TYR A 8 -17.83 9.92 -26.71
N SER A 9 -17.58 10.66 -27.79
CA SER A 9 -18.16 11.99 -28.00
C SER A 9 -19.68 11.94 -28.06
N LEU A 10 -20.27 10.91 -28.70
CA LEU A 10 -21.71 10.67 -28.67
C LEU A 10 -22.22 10.42 -27.25
N GLY A 11 -21.50 9.62 -26.45
CA GLY A 11 -21.82 9.40 -25.04
C GLY A 11 -21.85 10.70 -24.24
N ALA A 12 -20.89 11.60 -24.46
CA ALA A 12 -20.84 12.90 -23.79
C ALA A 12 -22.01 13.82 -24.22
N MET A 13 -22.37 13.82 -25.51
CA MET A 13 -23.55 14.57 -25.99
C MET A 13 -24.85 14.03 -25.42
N LEU A 14 -25.04 12.70 -25.42
CA LEU A 14 -26.23 12.06 -24.85
C LEU A 14 -26.34 12.33 -23.35
N TYR A 15 -25.21 12.31 -22.64
CA TYR A 15 -25.15 12.70 -21.23
C TYR A 15 -25.67 14.12 -21.03
N GLU A 16 -25.18 15.08 -21.80
CA GLU A 16 -25.60 16.48 -21.71
C GLU A 16 -27.06 16.69 -22.08
N MET A 17 -27.55 16.00 -23.12
CA MET A 17 -28.96 16.05 -23.49
C MET A 17 -29.89 15.53 -22.40
N VAL A 18 -29.48 14.48 -21.68
CA VAL A 18 -30.29 13.84 -20.64
C VAL A 18 -30.23 14.61 -19.31
N THR A 19 -29.06 15.15 -18.97
CA THR A 19 -28.82 15.75 -17.65
C THR A 19 -28.84 17.28 -17.67
N GLY A 20 -28.83 17.90 -18.85
CA GLY A 20 -28.72 19.35 -19.03
C GLY A 20 -27.31 19.91 -18.82
N ARG A 21 -26.29 19.06 -18.65
CA ARG A 21 -24.90 19.46 -18.36
C ARG A 21 -23.89 18.42 -18.85
N PRO A 22 -22.64 18.80 -19.18
CA PRO A 22 -21.63 17.85 -19.64
C PRO A 22 -21.28 16.81 -18.55
N PRO A 23 -20.71 15.64 -18.94
CA PRO A 23 -20.36 14.57 -18.01
C PRO A 23 -19.28 14.94 -16.99
N PHE A 24 -18.45 15.94 -17.28
CA PHE A 24 -17.42 16.45 -16.39
C PHE A 24 -17.44 17.98 -16.40
N LEU A 25 -17.28 18.56 -15.22
CA LEU A 25 -17.16 20.00 -14.98
C LEU A 25 -15.88 20.23 -14.19
N GLY A 26 -15.23 21.37 -14.38
CA GLY A 26 -14.00 21.69 -13.67
C GLY A 26 -13.61 23.16 -13.84
N ASP A 27 -12.75 23.63 -12.94
CA ASP A 27 -12.29 25.03 -12.92
C ASP A 27 -11.45 25.41 -14.15
N ASP A 28 -10.83 24.43 -14.81
CA ASP A 28 -10.00 24.64 -15.99
C ASP A 28 -10.03 23.46 -16.97
N SER A 29 -9.54 23.67 -18.20
CA SER A 29 -9.60 22.66 -19.26
C SER A 29 -8.77 21.41 -18.95
N VAL A 30 -7.69 21.54 -18.18
CA VAL A 30 -6.81 20.42 -17.80
C VAL A 30 -7.54 19.52 -16.82
N SER A 31 -8.22 20.10 -15.83
CA SER A 31 -9.01 19.31 -14.86
C SER A 31 -10.18 18.60 -15.51
N ILE A 32 -10.81 19.21 -16.51
CA ILE A 32 -11.85 18.55 -17.32
C ILE A 32 -11.25 17.39 -18.13
N ILE A 33 -10.10 17.59 -18.78
CA ILE A 33 -9.41 16.51 -19.54
C ILE A 33 -8.95 15.39 -18.60
N GLY A 34 -8.41 15.73 -17.43
CA GLY A 34 -8.01 14.79 -16.38
C GLY A 34 -9.16 13.93 -15.92
N GLN A 35 -10.36 14.51 -15.79
CA GLN A 35 -11.58 13.77 -15.49
C GLN A 35 -12.01 12.87 -16.65
N HIS A 36 -11.93 13.34 -17.90
CA HIS A 36 -12.20 12.50 -19.05
C HIS A 36 -11.30 11.26 -19.13
N ILE A 37 -10.05 11.35 -18.64
CA ILE A 37 -9.08 10.25 -18.65
C ILE A 37 -9.23 9.34 -17.42
N ASN A 38 -9.26 9.92 -16.21
CA ASN A 38 -9.04 9.19 -14.97
C ASN A 38 -10.31 9.00 -14.11
N THR A 39 -11.41 9.67 -14.45
CA THR A 39 -12.59 9.75 -13.58
C THR A 39 -13.81 9.10 -14.21
N PRO A 40 -14.42 8.09 -13.61
CA PRO A 40 -15.71 7.59 -14.08
C PRO A 40 -16.80 8.70 -14.01
N PRO A 41 -17.65 8.85 -15.04
CA PRO A 41 -18.71 9.86 -15.04
C PRO A 41 -19.76 9.57 -13.96
N VAL A 42 -20.29 10.63 -13.36
CA VAL A 42 -21.46 10.54 -12.47
C VAL A 42 -22.62 9.92 -13.25
N SER A 43 -23.48 9.10 -12.64
CA SER A 43 -24.54 8.49 -13.46
C SER A 43 -25.61 9.51 -13.86
N PRO A 44 -26.17 9.43 -15.09
CA PRO A 44 -27.24 10.32 -15.53
C PRO A 44 -28.48 10.33 -14.63
N THR A 45 -28.84 9.19 -14.00
CA THR A 45 -30.01 9.12 -13.11
C THR A 45 -29.83 9.93 -11.83
N TRP A 46 -28.57 10.21 -11.47
CA TRP A 46 -28.23 11.07 -10.35
C TRP A 46 -28.69 12.52 -10.60
N HIS A 47 -28.46 13.04 -11.81
CA HIS A 47 -28.82 14.42 -12.17
C HIS A 47 -30.27 14.52 -12.67
N ASN A 48 -30.77 13.49 -13.36
CA ASN A 48 -32.13 13.43 -13.87
C ASN A 48 -32.78 12.10 -13.46
N GLY A 49 -33.55 12.13 -12.37
CA GLY A 49 -34.24 10.95 -11.83
C GLY A 49 -35.27 10.32 -12.76
N ASN A 50 -35.64 10.98 -13.85
CA ASN A 50 -36.54 10.45 -14.89
C ASN A 50 -35.79 9.77 -16.05
N CYS A 51 -34.46 9.69 -16.00
CA CYS A 51 -33.67 9.01 -17.02
C CYS A 51 -33.97 7.49 -17.03
N PRO A 52 -34.38 6.91 -18.18
CA PRO A 52 -34.59 5.46 -18.29
C PRO A 52 -33.31 4.66 -18.03
N ARG A 53 -33.41 3.58 -17.25
CA ARG A 53 -32.28 2.70 -16.91
C ARG A 53 -31.48 2.18 -18.11
N PRO A 54 -32.11 1.76 -19.24
CA PRO A 54 -31.32 1.28 -20.37
C PRO A 54 -30.56 2.42 -21.08
N LEU A 55 -31.08 3.66 -21.04
CA LEU A 55 -30.40 4.85 -21.55
C LEU A 55 -29.19 5.23 -20.68
N GLU A 56 -29.35 5.18 -19.35
CA GLU A 56 -28.27 5.36 -18.39
C GLU A 56 -27.11 4.38 -18.66
N ALA A 57 -27.42 3.09 -18.75
CA ALA A 57 -26.42 2.05 -18.98
C ALA A 57 -25.67 2.25 -20.31
N LEU A 58 -26.39 2.65 -21.37
CA LEU A 58 -25.78 2.97 -22.66
C LEU A 58 -24.82 4.16 -22.57
N ILE A 59 -25.24 5.25 -21.91
CA ILE A 59 -24.42 6.46 -21.75
C ILE A 59 -23.13 6.14 -20.98
N LEU A 60 -23.23 5.43 -19.85
CA LEU A 60 -22.05 5.04 -19.05
C LEU A 60 -21.10 4.15 -19.85
N ARG A 61 -21.62 3.19 -20.63
CA ARG A 61 -20.81 2.31 -21.46
C ARG A 61 -20.13 3.03 -22.62
N LEU A 62 -20.78 4.04 -23.20
CA LEU A 62 -20.14 4.92 -24.20
C LEU A 62 -19.01 5.77 -23.60
N LEU A 63 -19.17 6.18 -22.34
CA LEU A 63 -18.19 6.97 -21.58
C LEU A 63 -17.13 6.11 -20.86
N ALA A 64 -17.10 4.79 -21.09
CA ALA A 64 -16.10 3.89 -20.52
C ALA A 64 -14.67 4.34 -20.89
N LYS A 65 -13.75 4.28 -19.93
CA LYS A 65 -12.38 4.79 -20.11
C LYS A 65 -11.58 3.88 -21.01
N ASN A 66 -11.70 2.57 -20.82
CA ASN A 66 -11.15 1.58 -21.72
C ASN A 66 -11.96 1.56 -23.03
N PRO A 67 -11.35 1.80 -24.21
CA PRO A 67 -12.05 1.71 -25.48
C PRO A 67 -12.69 0.34 -25.73
N GLU A 68 -12.17 -0.75 -25.15
CA GLU A 68 -12.69 -2.11 -25.36
C GLU A 68 -14.04 -2.38 -24.69
N GLU A 69 -14.37 -1.64 -23.64
CA GLU A 69 -15.64 -1.75 -22.93
C GLU A 69 -16.79 -1.01 -23.66
N ARG A 70 -16.43 -0.10 -24.58
CA ARG A 70 -17.39 0.66 -25.39
C ARG A 70 -18.06 -0.23 -26.44
N PRO A 71 -19.28 0.11 -26.90
CA PRO A 71 -19.94 -0.59 -27.99
C PRO A 71 -19.04 -0.72 -29.23
N GLY A 72 -19.17 -1.84 -29.94
CA GLY A 72 -18.32 -2.17 -31.09
C GLY A 72 -18.57 -1.25 -32.28
N SER A 73 -19.80 -0.75 -32.44
CA SER A 73 -20.20 0.10 -33.56
C SER A 73 -21.34 1.05 -33.21
N ALA A 74 -21.57 2.05 -34.07
CA ALA A 74 -22.73 2.94 -33.98
C ALA A 74 -24.06 2.20 -34.21
N SER A 75 -24.05 1.10 -34.97
CA SER A 75 -25.24 0.25 -35.18
C SER A 75 -25.69 -0.44 -33.90
N ASP A 76 -24.74 -0.87 -33.05
CA ASP A 76 -25.06 -1.46 -31.74
C ASP A 76 -25.75 -0.43 -30.83
N VAL A 77 -25.25 0.82 -30.85
CA VAL A 77 -25.84 1.94 -30.10
C VAL A 77 -27.25 2.24 -30.59
N LEU A 78 -27.45 2.29 -31.91
CA LEU A 78 -28.75 2.58 -32.52
C LEU A 78 -29.81 1.53 -32.16
N THR A 79 -29.41 0.25 -32.14
CA THR A 79 -30.28 -0.87 -31.74
C THR A 79 -30.78 -0.72 -30.30
N VAL A 80 -29.91 -0.28 -29.38
CA VAL A 80 -30.30 -0.02 -27.98
C VAL A 80 -31.22 1.19 -27.87
N LEU A 81 -30.96 2.25 -28.65
CA LEU A 81 -31.80 3.46 -28.65
C LEU A 81 -33.19 3.21 -29.25
N ASP A 82 -33.30 2.44 -30.33
CA ASP A 82 -34.60 2.11 -30.95
C ASP A 82 -35.49 1.28 -29.99
N GLY A 83 -34.86 0.42 -29.17
CA GLY A 83 -35.56 -0.34 -28.13
C GLY A 83 -36.14 0.51 -26.99
N LEU A 84 -35.72 1.77 -26.84
CA LEU A 84 -36.26 2.72 -25.85
C LEU A 84 -37.54 3.42 -26.30
N GLY A 85 -37.80 3.48 -27.63
CA GLY A 85 -38.91 4.25 -28.22
C GLY A 85 -40.23 3.50 -28.35
N THR A 86 -40.26 2.18 -28.12
CA THR A 86 -41.48 1.38 -28.15
C THR A 86 -42.13 1.31 -26.78
N GLU A 87 -43.17 2.11 -26.56
CA GLU A 87 -44.14 1.89 -25.49
C GLU A 87 -44.80 0.51 -25.68
N VAL A 88 -44.32 -0.50 -24.94
CA VAL A 88 -45.09 -1.72 -24.69
C VAL A 88 -45.79 -1.53 -23.35
N SER A 89 -47.11 -1.40 -23.42
CA SER A 89 -48.00 -1.54 -22.27
C SER A 89 -47.80 -2.93 -21.64
N LEU A 90 -47.43 -2.90 -20.35
CA LEU A 90 -47.59 -3.90 -19.30
C LEU A 90 -48.26 -5.24 -19.70
N GLU A 91 -47.43 -6.25 -19.96
CA GLU A 91 -47.62 -7.62 -19.47
C GLU A 91 -46.25 -8.33 -19.51
N ALA A 92 -45.74 -8.66 -18.33
CA ALA A 92 -44.42 -9.24 -18.14
C ALA A 92 -44.33 -10.68 -18.69
N PRO A 93 -43.24 -11.05 -19.39
CA PRO A 93 -42.72 -12.40 -19.31
C PRO A 93 -41.72 -12.48 -18.14
N ALA A 94 -41.99 -13.39 -17.22
CA ALA A 94 -41.09 -13.71 -16.12
C ALA A 94 -39.71 -14.13 -16.66
N VAL A 95 -38.71 -13.28 -16.44
CA VAL A 95 -37.30 -13.69 -16.41
C VAL A 95 -36.84 -13.51 -14.97
N VAL A 96 -36.40 -14.63 -14.40
CA VAL A 96 -36.08 -14.83 -13.00
C VAL A 96 -34.77 -14.10 -12.66
N GLY A 97 -34.84 -13.21 -11.67
CA GLY A 97 -33.78 -12.90 -10.70
C GLY A 97 -32.52 -12.18 -11.21
N ALA A 98 -32.56 -10.85 -11.29
CA ALA A 98 -31.37 -10.00 -11.14
C ALA A 98 -31.79 -8.66 -10.50
N GLU A 99 -31.32 -8.44 -9.29
CA GLU A 99 -31.75 -7.37 -8.40
C GLU A 99 -31.20 -5.99 -8.81
N THR A 100 -32.06 -4.99 -8.71
CA THR A 100 -31.92 -3.59 -9.12
C THR A 100 -31.02 -2.73 -8.21
N SER A 101 -29.93 -3.26 -7.66
CA SER A 101 -29.05 -2.57 -6.68
C SER A 101 -27.76 -1.98 -7.28
N GLU A 102 -27.27 -2.51 -8.41
CA GLU A 102 -25.97 -2.16 -9.02
C GLU A 102 -25.92 -0.76 -9.68
N GLY A 103 -27.05 -0.24 -10.17
CA GLY A 103 -27.07 1.03 -10.90
C GLY A 103 -26.93 2.29 -10.01
N ARG A 104 -27.30 2.20 -8.72
CA ARG A 104 -27.18 3.34 -7.78
C ARG A 104 -25.82 3.42 -7.10
N THR A 105 -25.12 2.29 -6.96
CA THR A 105 -23.80 2.20 -6.34
C THR A 105 -22.72 2.75 -7.27
N ASN A 106 -22.78 2.42 -8.57
CA ASN A 106 -21.87 2.98 -9.59
C ASN A 106 -21.92 4.51 -9.73
N ALA A 107 -23.09 5.12 -9.52
CA ALA A 107 -23.28 6.58 -9.58
C ALA A 107 -22.60 7.34 -8.42
N LEU A 108 -22.48 6.67 -7.27
CA LEU A 108 -21.95 7.25 -6.03
C LEU A 108 -20.43 7.14 -5.97
N ASP A 109 -19.85 6.07 -6.54
CA ASP A 109 -18.41 5.88 -6.63
C ASP A 109 -17.76 6.86 -7.61
N SER A 110 -18.48 7.26 -8.67
CA SER A 110 -18.03 8.29 -9.62
C SER A 110 -17.98 9.71 -9.06
N VAL A 111 -18.87 10.07 -8.13
CA VAL A 111 -18.80 11.35 -7.41
C VAL A 111 -17.60 11.34 -6.46
N ALA A 112 -17.35 10.20 -5.81
CA ALA A 112 -16.25 10.03 -4.87
C ALA A 112 -14.86 10.03 -5.52
N GLN A 113 -14.76 9.57 -6.77
CA GLN A 113 -13.49 9.47 -7.51
C GLN A 113 -13.26 10.65 -8.48
N GLY A 114 -14.20 11.59 -8.60
CA GLY A 114 -14.32 12.36 -9.83
C GLY A 114 -14.00 13.84 -9.82
N VAL A 115 -14.42 14.57 -8.80
CA VAL A 115 -14.40 16.02 -8.86
C VAL A 115 -13.07 16.54 -8.32
N PHE A 116 -12.24 17.15 -9.17
CA PHE A 116 -11.04 17.87 -8.75
C PHE A 116 -11.36 19.37 -8.71
N VAL A 117 -11.56 19.91 -7.50
CA VAL A 117 -11.89 21.32 -7.25
C VAL A 117 -10.89 21.91 -6.26
N GLY A 118 -10.59 23.20 -6.44
CA GLY A 118 -9.62 23.90 -5.60
C GLY A 118 -8.18 23.61 -6.03
N ARG A 119 -7.23 23.83 -5.11
CA ARG A 119 -5.79 23.56 -5.30
C ARG A 119 -5.09 24.39 -6.38
N GLN A 120 -5.63 25.54 -6.75
CA GLN A 120 -5.08 26.35 -7.85
C GLN A 120 -3.66 26.84 -7.54
N GLN A 121 -3.38 27.19 -6.28
CA GLN A 121 -2.05 27.60 -5.85
C GLN A 121 -1.06 26.44 -5.93
N GLU A 122 -1.39 25.30 -5.32
CA GLU A 122 -0.51 24.12 -5.29
C GLU A 122 -0.28 23.56 -6.70
N MET A 123 -1.33 23.49 -7.53
CA MET A 123 -1.19 23.12 -8.93
C MET A 123 -0.38 24.14 -9.73
N GLY A 124 -0.46 25.43 -9.40
CA GLY A 124 0.37 26.47 -10.00
C GLY A 124 1.86 26.25 -9.72
N GLU A 125 2.21 25.93 -8.48
CA GLU A 125 3.60 25.60 -8.08
C GLU A 125 4.11 24.34 -8.78
N LEU A 126 3.28 23.29 -8.84
CA LEU A 126 3.62 22.04 -9.52
C LEU A 126 3.78 22.20 -11.03
N LYS A 127 2.88 22.95 -11.67
CA LYS A 127 2.96 23.28 -13.11
C LYS A 127 4.22 24.12 -13.39
N ALA A 128 4.57 25.07 -12.53
CA ALA A 128 5.81 25.85 -12.65
C ALA A 128 7.07 24.98 -12.56
N ALA A 129 7.11 24.02 -11.62
CA ALA A 129 8.21 23.05 -11.52
C ALA A 129 8.33 22.15 -12.77
N LEU A 130 7.19 21.82 -13.39
CA LEU A 130 7.18 21.10 -14.66
C LEU A 130 7.73 21.97 -15.80
N GLU A 131 7.37 23.24 -15.90
CA GLU A 131 7.93 24.15 -16.92
C GLU A 131 9.45 24.31 -16.76
N ASP A 132 9.93 24.42 -15.52
CA ASP A 132 11.36 24.41 -15.21
C ASP A 132 12.04 23.14 -15.75
N THR A 133 11.42 21.99 -15.51
CA THR A 133 11.89 20.69 -15.99
C THR A 133 11.93 20.62 -17.52
N LEU A 134 10.89 21.10 -18.19
CA LEU A 134 10.84 21.20 -19.66
C LEU A 134 11.94 22.11 -20.22
N SER A 135 12.32 23.15 -19.47
CA SER A 135 13.45 24.04 -19.82
C SER A 135 14.84 23.45 -19.52
N GLY A 136 14.92 22.22 -19.00
CA GLY A 136 16.18 21.53 -18.71
C GLY A 136 16.67 21.67 -17.26
N ARG A 137 15.83 22.17 -16.35
CA ARG A 137 16.14 22.29 -14.93
C ARG A 137 15.35 21.27 -14.12
N GLY A 138 15.99 20.16 -13.77
CA GLY A 138 15.32 19.10 -13.00
C GLY A 138 14.89 19.59 -11.61
N ARG A 139 13.76 19.07 -11.13
CA ARG A 139 13.13 19.45 -9.87
C ARG A 139 12.68 18.22 -9.10
N MET A 140 12.66 18.33 -7.77
CA MET A 140 11.95 17.42 -6.89
C MET A 140 10.90 18.20 -6.11
N MET A 141 9.65 17.77 -6.23
CA MET A 141 8.51 18.29 -5.49
C MET A 141 8.04 17.23 -4.50
N THR A 142 7.74 17.60 -3.26
CA THR A 142 7.05 16.71 -2.32
C THR A 142 5.68 17.23 -1.94
N LEU A 143 4.66 16.38 -2.00
CA LEU A 143 3.31 16.67 -1.58
C LEU A 143 3.08 16.08 -0.19
N VAL A 144 2.73 16.95 0.75
CA VAL A 144 2.66 16.59 2.16
C VAL A 144 1.33 17.02 2.73
N GLY A 145 0.76 16.17 3.57
CA GLY A 145 -0.46 16.47 4.30
C GLY A 145 -1.09 15.21 4.87
N GLU A 146 -2.23 15.40 5.52
CA GLU A 146 -2.96 14.34 6.22
C GLU A 146 -3.46 13.23 5.28
N PRO A 147 -3.79 12.04 5.80
CA PRO A 147 -4.52 11.03 5.05
C PRO A 147 -5.80 11.62 4.44
N GLY A 148 -6.16 11.21 3.22
CA GLY A 148 -7.36 11.70 2.53
C GLY A 148 -7.29 13.14 1.99
N ILE A 149 -6.23 13.91 2.27
CA ILE A 149 -6.12 15.33 1.86
C ILE A 149 -6.02 15.54 0.33
N GLY A 150 -5.85 14.46 -0.44
CA GLY A 150 -5.79 14.48 -1.91
C GLY A 150 -4.39 14.43 -2.54
N LYS A 151 -3.33 14.02 -1.81
CA LYS A 151 -1.95 13.92 -2.34
C LYS A 151 -1.85 13.15 -3.67
N THR A 152 -2.30 11.90 -3.69
CA THR A 152 -2.30 11.04 -4.88
C THR A 152 -3.14 11.63 -6.01
N ARG A 153 -4.30 12.21 -5.69
CA ARG A 153 -5.18 12.83 -6.69
C ARG A 153 -4.55 14.06 -7.34
N THR A 154 -3.90 14.93 -6.55
CA THR A 154 -3.14 16.07 -7.07
C THR A 154 -1.98 15.60 -7.97
N SER A 155 -1.28 14.52 -7.59
CA SER A 155 -0.24 13.91 -8.45
C SER A 155 -0.81 13.38 -9.78
N GLN A 156 -1.99 12.77 -9.78
CA GLN A 156 -2.68 12.29 -10.99
C GLN A 156 -3.08 13.45 -11.93
N GLU A 157 -3.55 14.55 -11.35
CA GLU A 157 -3.91 15.75 -12.11
C GLU A 157 -2.67 16.35 -12.79
N LEU A 158 -1.57 16.47 -12.04
CA LEU A 158 -0.29 16.91 -12.59
C LEU A 158 0.26 15.94 -13.66
N ALA A 159 0.13 14.63 -13.45
CA ALA A 159 0.51 13.61 -14.43
C ALA A 159 -0.25 13.78 -15.75
N THR A 160 -1.55 14.05 -15.66
CA THR A 160 -2.40 14.33 -16.83
C THR A 160 -1.89 15.56 -17.58
N TYR A 161 -1.67 16.66 -16.86
CA TYR A 161 -1.10 17.88 -17.43
C TYR A 161 0.25 17.61 -18.12
N ALA A 162 1.14 16.89 -17.45
CA ALA A 162 2.46 16.55 -17.97
C ALA A 162 2.37 15.69 -19.24
N GLY A 163 1.48 14.69 -19.27
CA GLY A 163 1.23 13.87 -20.45
C GLY A 163 0.79 14.70 -21.67
N LEU A 164 -0.12 15.66 -21.47
CA LEU A 164 -0.56 16.59 -22.53
C LEU A 164 0.58 17.48 -23.04
N ARG A 165 1.57 17.77 -22.20
CA ARG A 165 2.79 18.52 -22.55
C ARG A 165 3.90 17.63 -23.14
N GLY A 166 3.59 16.38 -23.45
CA GLY A 166 4.53 15.44 -24.09
C GLY A 166 5.55 14.82 -23.14
N VAL A 167 5.37 14.97 -21.83
CA VAL A 167 6.23 14.37 -20.80
C VAL A 167 5.90 12.87 -20.69
N LYS A 168 6.89 12.03 -20.41
CA LYS A 168 6.66 10.63 -20.07
C LYS A 168 6.48 10.53 -18.56
N VAL A 169 5.30 10.11 -18.13
CA VAL A 169 4.98 9.90 -16.71
C VAL A 169 5.27 8.44 -16.34
N LEU A 170 5.98 8.25 -15.23
CA LEU A 170 6.28 6.96 -14.62
C LEU A 170 5.81 6.99 -13.17
N TRP A 171 5.24 5.90 -12.68
CA TRP A 171 4.66 5.82 -11.35
C TRP A 171 5.19 4.61 -10.57
N GLY A 172 5.64 4.86 -9.35
CA GLY A 172 5.96 3.86 -8.34
C GLY A 172 5.15 4.10 -7.07
N ARG A 173 4.67 3.03 -6.43
CA ARG A 173 3.93 3.08 -5.17
C ARG A 173 4.71 2.34 -4.11
N CYS A 174 4.85 2.95 -2.94
CA CYS A 174 5.37 2.27 -1.77
C CYS A 174 4.20 1.55 -1.07
N TYR A 175 4.48 0.39 -0.47
CA TYR A 175 3.50 -0.42 0.24
C TYR A 175 4.03 -0.70 1.64
N GLU A 176 3.12 -0.76 2.61
CA GLU A 176 3.42 -1.04 4.01
C GLU A 176 3.75 -2.53 4.28
N GLU A 177 3.28 -3.42 3.39
CA GLU A 177 3.37 -4.88 3.54
C GLU A 177 4.80 -5.42 3.54
N GLN A 178 5.03 -6.47 4.34
CA GLN A 178 6.28 -7.23 4.35
C GLN A 178 6.39 -8.08 3.06
N GLY A 179 7.62 -8.35 2.59
CA GLY A 179 7.88 -9.11 1.36
C GLY A 179 7.93 -8.29 0.06
N VAL A 180 7.75 -6.96 0.12
CA VAL A 180 7.93 -6.08 -1.04
C VAL A 180 9.42 -6.06 -1.45
N PRO A 181 9.77 -6.30 -2.72
CA PRO A 181 11.16 -6.30 -3.16
C PRO A 181 11.87 -4.96 -2.87
N THR A 182 13.15 -4.99 -2.53
CA THR A 182 13.95 -3.77 -2.39
C THR A 182 13.89 -2.93 -3.67
N TYR A 183 13.85 -1.60 -3.55
CA TYR A 183 13.75 -0.68 -4.68
C TYR A 183 12.40 -0.72 -5.43
N TRP A 184 11.36 -1.36 -4.90
CA TRP A 184 10.10 -1.57 -5.60
C TRP A 184 9.49 -0.36 -6.31
N PRO A 185 9.35 0.84 -5.69
CA PRO A 185 8.77 1.98 -6.40
C PRO A 185 9.61 2.40 -7.62
N TRP A 186 10.93 2.24 -7.56
CA TRP A 186 11.83 2.46 -8.71
C TRP A 186 11.69 1.36 -9.76
N VAL A 187 11.59 0.10 -9.34
CA VAL A 187 11.37 -1.05 -10.22
C VAL A 187 10.08 -0.87 -11.02
N GLN A 188 8.98 -0.46 -10.39
CA GLN A 188 7.70 -0.22 -11.06
C GLN A 188 7.81 0.89 -12.12
N ALA A 189 8.42 2.03 -11.76
CA ALA A 189 8.61 3.15 -12.66
C ALA A 189 9.47 2.77 -13.88
N ILE A 190 10.61 2.11 -13.65
CA ILE A 190 11.54 1.68 -14.71
C ILE A 190 10.89 0.59 -15.57
N ARG A 191 10.21 -0.39 -14.96
CA ARG A 191 9.47 -1.44 -15.67
C ARG A 191 8.44 -0.85 -16.63
N SER A 192 7.70 0.18 -16.21
CA SER A 192 6.76 0.86 -17.09
C SER A 192 7.45 1.53 -18.27
N TYR A 193 8.64 2.09 -18.09
CA TYR A 193 9.42 2.66 -19.19
C TYR A 193 9.89 1.58 -20.17
N VAL A 194 10.46 0.50 -19.63
CA VAL A 194 11.02 -0.64 -20.38
C VAL A 194 9.97 -1.29 -21.28
N ARG A 195 8.74 -1.46 -20.79
CA ARG A 195 7.64 -2.07 -21.57
C ARG A 195 7.21 -1.26 -22.79
N ASP A 196 7.35 0.07 -22.73
CA ASP A 196 6.90 0.97 -23.79
C ASP A 196 8.04 1.40 -24.74
N ALA A 197 9.29 1.07 -24.41
CA ALA A 197 10.48 1.47 -25.17
C ALA A 197 10.89 0.40 -26.19
N GLU A 198 11.30 0.84 -27.38
CA GLU A 198 11.90 -0.05 -28.38
C GLU A 198 13.28 -0.55 -27.90
N PRO A 199 13.65 -1.83 -28.11
CA PRO A 199 14.90 -2.39 -27.61
C PRO A 199 16.17 -1.62 -28.00
N GLU A 200 16.27 -1.13 -29.24
CA GLU A 200 17.45 -0.38 -29.71
C GLU A 200 17.62 0.95 -28.95
N LYS A 201 16.50 1.64 -28.72
CA LYS A 201 16.47 2.88 -27.95
C LYS A 201 16.80 2.61 -26.48
N LEU A 202 16.20 1.57 -25.90
CA LEU A 202 16.43 1.17 -24.51
C LEU A 202 17.91 0.82 -24.27
N SER A 203 18.54 0.08 -25.19
CA SER A 203 19.96 -0.26 -25.12
C SER A 203 20.85 0.98 -25.18
N THR A 204 20.49 1.97 -26.01
CA THR A 204 21.24 3.23 -26.12
C THR A 204 21.11 4.07 -24.86
N GLU A 205 19.90 4.13 -24.29
CA GLU A 205 19.62 4.95 -23.11
C GLU A 205 20.21 4.36 -21.82
N MET A 206 20.15 3.03 -21.64
CA MET A 206 20.74 2.35 -20.48
C MET A 206 22.26 2.18 -20.59
N GLY A 207 22.80 2.12 -21.82
CA GLY A 207 24.23 2.05 -22.10
C GLY A 207 24.94 0.92 -21.34
N ALA A 208 26.12 1.22 -20.80
CA ALA A 208 26.92 0.25 -20.06
C ALA A 208 26.29 -0.21 -18.72
N GLY A 209 25.34 0.57 -18.18
CA GLY A 209 24.65 0.27 -16.93
C GLY A 209 23.44 -0.66 -17.08
N ALA A 210 23.11 -1.10 -18.30
CA ALA A 210 21.97 -1.97 -18.56
C ALA A 210 22.04 -3.29 -17.77
N ALA A 211 23.23 -3.87 -17.62
CA ALA A 211 23.43 -5.11 -16.86
C ALA A 211 23.17 -4.91 -15.35
N ASP A 212 23.59 -3.77 -14.80
CA ASP A 212 23.41 -3.43 -13.38
C ASP A 212 21.92 -3.20 -13.07
N ILE A 213 21.20 -2.47 -13.93
CA ILE A 213 19.74 -2.23 -13.79
C ILE A 213 18.96 -3.55 -13.91
N ALA A 214 19.41 -4.45 -14.77
CA ALA A 214 18.78 -5.73 -15.04
C ALA A 214 18.86 -6.74 -13.86
N GLU A 215 19.69 -6.49 -12.85
CA GLU A 215 19.70 -7.27 -11.61
C GLU A 215 18.46 -7.01 -10.75
N VAL A 216 17.97 -5.77 -10.76
CA VAL A 216 16.81 -5.35 -9.96
C VAL A 216 15.53 -5.33 -10.80
N VAL A 217 15.62 -4.97 -12.08
CA VAL A 217 14.49 -4.89 -13.03
C VAL A 217 14.64 -5.99 -14.09
N SER A 218 14.11 -7.18 -13.79
CA SER A 218 14.22 -8.37 -14.64
C SER A 218 13.64 -8.19 -16.05
N ASP A 219 12.65 -7.30 -16.24
CA ASP A 219 12.08 -6.94 -17.54
C ASP A 219 13.15 -6.42 -18.54
N VAL A 220 14.24 -5.82 -18.04
CA VAL A 220 15.35 -5.35 -18.88
C VAL A 220 16.04 -6.51 -19.59
N LYS A 221 16.25 -7.64 -18.90
CA LYS A 221 16.83 -8.85 -19.52
C LYS A 221 15.93 -9.42 -20.62
N THR A 222 14.62 -9.26 -20.45
CA THR A 222 13.62 -9.75 -21.40
C THR A 222 13.64 -8.91 -22.69
N GLN A 223 13.74 -7.58 -22.56
CA GLN A 223 13.77 -6.66 -23.71
C GLN A 223 15.14 -6.56 -24.39
N LEU A 224 16.24 -6.78 -23.65
CA LEU A 224 17.62 -6.74 -24.13
C LEU A 224 18.27 -8.12 -23.97
N PRO A 225 17.93 -9.11 -24.83
CA PRO A 225 18.56 -10.43 -24.77
C PRO A 225 20.05 -10.33 -25.13
N GLY A 226 20.91 -10.97 -24.35
CA GLY A 226 22.36 -11.01 -24.58
C GLY A 226 23.19 -10.03 -23.76
N LEU A 227 22.59 -9.34 -22.77
CA LEU A 227 23.34 -8.60 -21.76
C LEU A 227 24.29 -9.55 -21.01
N GLN A 228 25.56 -9.13 -20.90
CA GLN A 228 26.52 -9.82 -20.03
C GLN A 228 26.11 -9.61 -18.57
N PRO A 229 26.34 -10.60 -17.69
CA PRO A 229 26.08 -10.41 -16.26
C PRO A 229 26.91 -9.24 -15.71
N ALA A 230 26.34 -8.52 -14.76
CA ALA A 230 27.09 -7.47 -14.06
C ALA A 230 28.31 -8.10 -13.37
N PRO A 231 29.43 -7.37 -13.26
CA PRO A 231 30.59 -7.87 -12.56
C PRO A 231 30.28 -8.08 -11.09
N GLN A 232 30.78 -9.19 -10.53
CA GLN A 232 30.70 -9.44 -9.10
C GLN A 232 31.58 -8.42 -8.36
N LEU A 233 30.93 -7.52 -7.61
CA LEU A 233 31.55 -6.48 -6.82
C LEU A 233 31.11 -6.61 -5.36
N GLU A 234 31.85 -5.98 -4.46
CA GLU A 234 31.43 -5.85 -3.06
C GLU A 234 30.07 -5.12 -2.96
N PRO A 235 29.21 -5.47 -1.99
CA PRO A 235 27.83 -4.97 -1.93
C PRO A 235 27.68 -3.45 -1.99
N GLU A 236 28.58 -2.70 -1.34
CA GLU A 236 28.54 -1.23 -1.37
C GLU A 236 28.89 -0.67 -2.75
N GLN A 237 29.87 -1.27 -3.43
CA GLN A 237 30.30 -0.87 -4.77
C GLN A 237 29.25 -1.24 -5.81
N ALA A 238 28.63 -2.42 -5.68
CA ALA A 238 27.51 -2.85 -6.51
C ALA A 238 26.31 -1.89 -6.36
N ARG A 239 25.97 -1.49 -5.12
CA ARG A 239 24.91 -0.51 -4.86
C ARG A 239 25.22 0.86 -5.46
N PHE A 240 26.44 1.38 -5.27
CA PHE A 240 26.84 2.66 -5.87
C PHE A 240 26.74 2.61 -7.39
N ARG A 241 27.22 1.53 -8.00
CA ARG A 241 27.17 1.32 -9.45
C ARG A 241 25.74 1.20 -9.97
N LEU A 242 24.85 0.52 -9.25
CA LEU A 242 23.42 0.49 -9.54
C LEU A 242 22.82 1.90 -9.51
N PHE A 243 23.13 2.69 -8.48
CA PHE A 243 22.62 4.05 -8.33
C PHE A 243 23.10 4.96 -9.46
N ASP A 244 24.38 4.88 -9.81
CA ASP A 244 24.97 5.59 -10.93
C ASP A 244 24.33 5.17 -12.26
N SER A 245 24.14 3.86 -12.48
CA SER A 245 23.53 3.30 -13.69
C SER A 245 22.07 3.75 -13.86
N ILE A 246 21.26 3.67 -12.80
CA ILE A 246 19.87 4.16 -12.83
C ILE A 246 19.85 5.66 -13.11
N THR A 247 20.71 6.44 -12.45
CA THR A 247 20.77 7.90 -12.62
C THR A 247 21.19 8.27 -14.04
N ALA A 248 22.21 7.61 -14.59
CA ALA A 248 22.68 7.79 -15.96
C ALA A 248 21.58 7.43 -16.97
N PHE A 249 20.89 6.30 -16.77
CA PHE A 249 19.75 5.90 -17.59
C PHE A 249 18.64 6.95 -17.56
N LEU A 250 18.20 7.40 -16.38
CA LEU A 250 17.14 8.40 -16.26
C LEU A 250 17.54 9.72 -16.93
N LYS A 251 18.79 10.16 -16.78
CA LYS A 251 19.32 11.35 -17.48
C LYS A 251 19.28 11.16 -18.99
N SER A 252 19.77 10.03 -19.50
CA SER A 252 19.79 9.70 -20.92
C SER A 252 18.39 9.67 -21.52
N ALA A 253 17.47 8.93 -20.90
CA ALA A 253 16.06 8.87 -21.28
C ALA A 253 15.39 10.25 -21.27
N SER A 254 15.73 11.12 -20.30
CA SER A 254 15.20 12.48 -20.21
C SER A 254 15.62 13.41 -21.36
N GLN A 255 16.73 13.11 -22.03
CA GLN A 255 17.18 13.86 -23.21
C GLN A 255 16.29 13.59 -24.42
N SER A 256 15.90 12.32 -24.61
CA SER A 256 14.95 11.90 -25.64
C SER A 256 13.56 12.48 -25.40
N ARG A 257 13.06 12.35 -24.17
CA ARG A 257 11.72 12.81 -23.77
C ARG A 257 11.75 13.19 -22.29
N PRO A 258 11.27 14.40 -21.89
CA PRO A 258 11.20 14.78 -20.48
C PRO A 258 10.48 13.72 -19.64
N LEU A 259 10.99 13.48 -18.43
CA LEU A 259 10.46 12.47 -17.51
C LEU A 259 9.78 13.14 -16.32
N MET A 260 8.66 12.57 -15.90
CA MET A 260 8.06 12.83 -14.60
C MET A 260 7.92 11.49 -13.87
N ILE A 261 8.54 11.37 -12.69
CA ILE A 261 8.53 10.15 -11.89
C ILE A 261 7.80 10.45 -10.58
N ILE A 262 6.72 9.73 -10.33
CA ILE A 262 5.90 9.87 -9.14
C ILE A 262 6.19 8.69 -8.22
N LEU A 263 6.62 8.98 -6.99
CA LEU A 263 6.84 8.01 -5.92
C LEU A 263 5.79 8.27 -4.84
N ASP A 264 4.73 7.45 -4.85
CA ASP A 264 3.59 7.62 -3.95
C ASP A 264 3.88 6.94 -2.60
N ASP A 265 3.44 7.59 -1.52
CA ASP A 265 3.49 7.13 -0.15
C ASP A 265 4.90 6.78 0.36
N LEU A 266 5.87 7.68 0.15
CA LEU A 266 7.28 7.53 0.54
C LEU A 266 7.52 7.18 2.02
N HIS A 267 6.54 7.38 2.90
CA HIS A 267 6.63 6.98 4.31
C HIS A 267 6.72 5.47 4.47
N TRP A 268 6.22 4.69 3.52
CA TRP A 268 6.37 3.23 3.47
C TRP A 268 7.57 2.77 2.62
N ALA A 269 8.43 3.68 2.15
CA ALA A 269 9.58 3.30 1.32
C ALA A 269 10.69 2.65 2.17
N ASP A 270 11.29 1.58 1.64
CA ASP A 270 12.47 0.96 2.23
C ASP A 270 13.68 1.91 2.23
N LYS A 271 14.59 1.73 3.19
CA LYS A 271 15.78 2.58 3.34
C LYS A 271 16.65 2.62 2.07
N PRO A 272 16.95 1.50 1.38
CA PRO A 272 17.65 1.53 0.10
C PRO A 272 16.96 2.37 -0.99
N SER A 273 15.63 2.29 -1.14
CA SER A 273 14.85 3.14 -2.06
C SER A 273 15.02 4.64 -1.79
N LEU A 274 15.03 5.02 -0.51
CA LEU A 274 15.23 6.41 -0.09
C LEU A 274 16.66 6.89 -0.34
N LEU A 275 17.67 6.03 -0.17
CA LEU A 275 19.06 6.35 -0.52
C LEU A 275 19.22 6.57 -2.03
N LEU A 276 18.57 5.76 -2.87
CA LEU A 276 18.56 5.96 -4.32
C LEU A 276 17.89 7.29 -4.68
N LEU A 277 16.78 7.64 -4.03
CA LEU A 277 16.12 8.93 -4.20
C LEU A 277 17.08 10.10 -3.93
N GLN A 278 17.79 10.08 -2.79
CA GLN A 278 18.78 11.11 -2.47
C GLN A 278 19.88 11.20 -3.54
N PHE A 279 20.36 10.05 -4.02
CA PHE A 279 21.39 9.99 -5.05
C PHE A 279 20.91 10.61 -6.38
N VAL A 280 19.70 10.26 -6.84
CA VAL A 280 19.12 10.81 -8.07
C VAL A 280 18.89 12.32 -7.94
N VAL A 281 18.40 12.80 -6.80
CA VAL A 281 18.06 14.22 -6.59
C VAL A 281 19.27 15.14 -6.72
N ARG A 282 20.41 14.73 -6.15
CA ARG A 282 21.70 15.47 -6.26
C ARG A 282 22.12 15.71 -7.71
N GLU A 283 21.70 14.81 -8.59
CA GLU A 283 22.09 14.76 -9.98
C GLU A 283 21.03 15.34 -10.95
N LEU A 284 19.90 15.88 -10.44
CA LEU A 284 18.79 16.42 -11.24
C LEU A 284 19.10 17.73 -11.97
N SER A 285 20.06 18.51 -11.48
CA SER A 285 20.25 19.93 -11.87
C SER A 285 20.37 20.17 -13.39
N ASN A 286 20.84 19.18 -14.15
CA ASN A 286 21.04 19.25 -15.60
C ASN A 286 20.18 18.25 -16.39
N GLY A 287 19.11 17.72 -15.80
CA GLY A 287 18.20 16.75 -16.42
C GLY A 287 16.81 17.34 -16.69
N ARG A 288 16.09 16.80 -17.68
CA ARG A 288 14.66 17.09 -17.90
C ARG A 288 13.79 16.13 -17.10
N ILE A 289 14.03 16.06 -15.78
CA ILE A 289 13.39 15.13 -14.86
C ILE A 289 12.67 15.89 -13.75
N LEU A 290 11.38 15.62 -13.57
CA LEU A 290 10.57 16.05 -12.42
C LEU A 290 10.31 14.83 -11.52
N LEU A 291 10.85 14.84 -10.31
CA LEU A 291 10.49 13.87 -9.28
C LEU A 291 9.34 14.43 -8.43
N VAL A 292 8.32 13.63 -8.18
CA VAL A 292 7.22 13.97 -7.27
C VAL A 292 7.11 12.88 -6.21
N GLY A 293 7.33 13.23 -4.96
CA GLY A 293 7.12 12.34 -3.81
C GLY A 293 5.86 12.70 -3.05
N THR A 294 5.11 11.74 -2.53
CA THR A 294 4.02 12.00 -1.59
C THR A 294 4.31 11.35 -0.24
N TYR A 295 3.96 12.00 0.87
CA TYR A 295 4.07 11.39 2.20
C TYR A 295 3.15 12.04 3.24
N ARG A 296 2.99 11.39 4.39
CA ARG A 296 2.17 11.84 5.52
C ARG A 296 3.07 12.47 6.59
N ASP A 297 2.70 13.65 7.09
CA ASP A 297 3.54 14.38 8.06
C ASP A 297 3.42 13.84 9.49
N MET A 298 2.26 13.26 9.85
CA MET A 298 1.96 12.79 11.20
C MET A 298 2.67 11.48 11.59
N GLU A 299 3.13 10.72 10.61
CA GLU A 299 3.76 9.39 10.81
C GLU A 299 5.30 9.47 10.90
N LEU A 300 5.87 10.67 10.75
CA LEU A 300 7.31 10.89 10.79
C LEU A 300 7.81 11.10 12.21
N SER A 301 8.04 10.00 12.93
CA SER A 301 8.87 10.06 14.13
C SER A 301 10.29 10.55 13.77
N ARG A 302 11.02 11.16 14.72
CA ARG A 302 12.39 11.65 14.47
C ARG A 302 13.37 10.55 14.06
N GLN A 303 13.02 9.28 14.30
CA GLN A 303 13.85 8.11 13.98
C GLN A 303 13.48 7.48 12.62
N HIS A 304 12.44 7.97 11.95
CA HIS A 304 11.97 7.41 10.69
C HIS A 304 12.98 7.64 9.55
N PRO A 305 13.33 6.63 8.72
CA PRO A 305 14.30 6.76 7.62
C PRO A 305 13.98 7.87 6.61
N LEU A 306 12.69 8.11 6.35
CA LEU A 306 12.24 9.22 5.50
C LEU A 306 12.54 10.59 6.13
N ALA A 307 12.46 10.75 7.45
CA ALA A 307 12.74 12.03 8.11
C ALA A 307 14.22 12.42 7.95
N GLU A 308 15.14 11.46 8.09
CA GLU A 308 16.57 11.65 7.81
C GLU A 308 16.78 12.06 6.34
N SER A 309 16.15 11.33 5.41
CA SER A 309 16.26 11.60 3.97
C SER A 309 15.75 12.99 3.59
N LEU A 310 14.62 13.44 4.15
CA LEU A 310 14.08 14.77 3.92
C LEU A 310 15.00 15.88 4.47
N GLY A 311 15.66 15.63 5.60
CA GLY A 311 16.66 16.55 6.16
C GLY A 311 17.85 16.78 5.22
N GLU A 312 18.31 15.71 4.57
CA GLU A 312 19.34 15.76 3.52
C GLU A 312 18.84 16.51 2.27
N LEU A 313 17.65 16.15 1.77
CA LEU A 313 17.05 16.73 0.56
C LEU A 313 16.73 18.22 0.68
N THR A 314 16.40 18.71 1.88
CA THR A 314 16.11 20.13 2.12
C THR A 314 17.29 21.05 1.78
N ARG A 315 18.52 20.51 1.74
CA ARG A 315 19.72 21.27 1.37
C ARG A 315 19.90 21.39 -0.15
N GLU A 316 19.19 20.60 -0.94
CA GLU A 316 19.28 20.60 -2.40
C GLU A 316 18.43 21.72 -3.01
N ARG A 317 19.01 22.52 -3.91
CA ARG A 317 18.30 23.64 -4.58
C ARG A 317 17.17 23.18 -5.49
N ALA A 318 17.20 21.91 -5.91
CA ALA A 318 16.18 21.32 -6.76
C ALA A 318 14.94 20.85 -5.96
N PHE A 319 15.01 20.81 -4.63
CA PHE A 319 13.96 20.30 -3.76
C PHE A 319 13.01 21.40 -3.29
N GLN A 320 11.70 21.15 -3.39
CA GLN A 320 10.65 21.99 -2.85
C GLN A 320 9.55 21.13 -2.21
N ARG A 321 9.03 21.60 -1.08
CA ARG A 321 7.92 20.97 -0.35
C ARG A 321 6.65 21.78 -0.54
N VAL A 322 5.58 21.10 -0.94
CA VAL A 322 4.23 21.65 -1.13
C VAL A 322 3.31 21.04 -0.08
N LEU A 323 2.83 21.87 0.84
CA LEU A 323 1.90 21.46 1.89
C LEU A 323 0.46 21.56 1.37
N LEU A 324 -0.23 20.42 1.34
CA LEU A 324 -1.66 20.36 1.02
C LEU A 324 -2.48 20.58 2.30
N ARG A 325 -3.27 21.66 2.30
CA ARG A 325 -4.22 22.01 3.39
C ARG A 325 -5.64 21.54 3.11
N GLY A 326 -6.60 21.69 4.02
CA GLY A 326 -8.01 21.51 3.67
C GLY A 326 -8.43 22.43 2.51
N LEU A 327 -9.45 22.03 1.74
CA LEU A 327 -10.15 22.88 0.78
C LEU A 327 -10.68 24.12 1.50
N SER A 328 -10.63 25.29 0.84
CA SER A 328 -11.26 26.48 1.40
C SER A 328 -12.78 26.33 1.44
N GLN A 329 -13.46 27.15 2.24
CA GLN A 329 -14.92 27.17 2.26
C GLN A 329 -15.52 27.43 0.88
N GLU A 330 -14.89 28.29 0.08
CA GLU A 330 -15.28 28.56 -1.31
C GLU A 330 -15.11 27.32 -2.20
N ASP A 331 -13.99 26.59 -2.05
CA ASP A 331 -13.73 25.36 -2.78
C ASP A 331 -14.68 24.23 -2.35
N VAL A 332 -15.11 24.18 -1.09
CA VAL A 332 -16.16 23.27 -0.62
C VAL A 332 -17.49 23.60 -1.29
N GLY A 333 -17.85 24.88 -1.40
CA GLY A 333 -19.04 25.33 -2.13
C GLY A 333 -19.00 24.90 -3.60
N ARG A 334 -17.88 25.14 -4.28
CA ARG A 334 -17.67 24.68 -5.66
C ARG A 334 -17.66 23.15 -5.77
N PHE A 335 -17.12 22.43 -4.80
CA PHE A 335 -17.14 20.98 -4.79
C PHE A 335 -18.58 20.45 -4.72
N ILE A 336 -19.40 21.01 -3.83
CA ILE A 336 -20.82 20.67 -3.73
C ILE A 336 -21.55 21.02 -5.03
N GLU A 337 -21.26 22.19 -5.62
CA GLU A 337 -21.84 22.58 -6.90
C GLU A 337 -21.48 21.61 -8.01
N VAL A 338 -20.22 21.22 -8.16
CA VAL A 338 -19.80 20.32 -9.25
C VAL A 338 -20.33 18.90 -9.02
N ALA A 339 -20.23 18.40 -7.79
CA ALA A 339 -20.73 17.08 -7.42
C ALA A 339 -22.26 17.00 -7.58
N ALA A 340 -22.98 18.06 -7.18
CA ALA A 340 -24.44 18.08 -7.17
C ALA A 340 -25.13 18.73 -8.37
N GLY A 341 -24.40 19.55 -9.13
CA GLY A 341 -24.93 20.47 -10.15
C GLY A 341 -26.08 21.31 -9.68
N VAL A 342 -26.09 21.66 -8.40
CA VAL A 342 -26.96 22.66 -7.82
C VAL A 342 -26.09 23.61 -7.03
N GLN A 343 -26.37 24.90 -7.13
CA GLN A 343 -25.71 25.92 -6.32
C GLN A 343 -26.11 25.73 -4.85
N PRO A 344 -25.17 25.41 -3.94
CA PRO A 344 -25.49 25.19 -2.54
C PRO A 344 -25.80 26.51 -1.81
N GLU A 345 -26.63 26.46 -0.79
CA GLU A 345 -26.83 27.61 0.11
C GLU A 345 -25.60 27.83 1.00
N ASP A 346 -25.25 29.09 1.28
CA ASP A 346 -24.08 29.46 2.11
C ASP A 346 -24.09 28.76 3.49
N ALA A 347 -25.27 28.58 4.07
CA ALA A 347 -25.43 27.92 5.36
C ALA A 347 -25.04 26.43 5.32
N LEU A 348 -25.35 25.74 4.22
CA LEU A 348 -24.94 24.37 3.97
C LEU A 348 -23.43 24.29 3.77
N VAL A 349 -22.87 25.17 2.93
CA VAL A 349 -21.42 25.23 2.70
C VAL A 349 -20.67 25.44 4.01
N ASN A 350 -21.15 26.35 4.85
CA ASN A 350 -20.57 26.61 6.17
C ASN A 350 -20.66 25.41 7.12
N ALA A 351 -21.79 24.70 7.13
CA ALA A 351 -21.96 23.49 7.94
C ALA A 351 -21.01 22.38 7.49
N VAL A 352 -20.93 22.10 6.19
CA VAL A 352 -20.03 21.09 5.62
C VAL A 352 -18.57 21.46 5.89
N TYR A 353 -18.18 22.71 5.66
CA TYR A 353 -16.81 23.18 5.90
C TYR A 353 -16.42 23.08 7.38
N THR A 354 -17.29 23.53 8.29
CA THR A 354 -17.03 23.45 9.74
C THR A 354 -16.86 22.00 10.22
N GLN A 355 -17.64 21.07 9.67
CA GLN A 355 -17.62 19.67 10.09
C GLN A 355 -16.46 18.86 9.51
N THR A 356 -15.98 19.25 8.34
CA THR A 356 -14.96 18.50 7.58
C THR A 356 -13.58 19.16 7.63
N GLU A 357 -13.51 20.40 8.12
CA GLU A 357 -12.35 21.29 8.03
C GLU A 357 -11.77 21.39 6.60
N GLY A 358 -12.62 21.14 5.60
CA GLY A 358 -12.24 21.13 4.19
C GLY A 358 -11.45 19.90 3.74
N ASN A 359 -11.29 18.83 4.54
CA ASN A 359 -10.60 17.63 4.07
C ASN A 359 -11.40 16.98 2.90
N PRO A 360 -10.83 16.87 1.67
CA PRO A 360 -11.55 16.37 0.50
C PRO A 360 -12.22 15.02 0.69
N LEU A 361 -11.59 14.08 1.41
CA LEU A 361 -12.18 12.77 1.70
C LEU A 361 -13.48 12.92 2.48
N PHE A 362 -13.50 13.80 3.48
CA PHE A 362 -14.63 14.02 4.37
C PHE A 362 -15.73 14.85 3.70
N VAL A 363 -15.34 15.89 2.97
CA VAL A 363 -16.26 16.70 2.15
C VAL A 363 -17.01 15.79 1.17
N THR A 364 -16.29 14.89 0.49
CA THR A 364 -16.88 13.93 -0.45
C THR A 364 -17.94 13.05 0.22
N GLU A 365 -17.65 12.48 1.39
CA GLU A 365 -18.59 11.59 2.09
C GLU A 365 -19.79 12.35 2.68
N VAL A 366 -19.60 13.55 3.24
CA VAL A 366 -20.71 14.38 3.74
C VAL A 366 -21.64 14.77 2.60
N VAL A 367 -21.10 15.20 1.46
CA VAL A 367 -21.90 15.53 0.28
C VAL A 367 -22.65 14.30 -0.23
N ARG A 368 -22.00 13.13 -0.23
CA ARG A 368 -22.66 11.86 -0.59
C ARG A 368 -23.87 11.57 0.31
N LEU A 369 -23.74 11.73 1.63
CA LEU A 369 -24.83 11.49 2.58
C LEU A 369 -26.00 12.47 2.39
N LEU A 370 -25.70 13.75 2.20
CA LEU A 370 -26.70 14.80 1.97
C LEU A 370 -27.52 14.58 0.70
N VAL A 371 -26.89 14.05 -0.34
CA VAL A 371 -27.55 13.63 -1.59
C VAL A 371 -28.45 12.42 -1.34
N GLN A 372 -27.95 11.40 -0.62
CA GLN A 372 -28.70 10.17 -0.32
C GLN A 372 -29.98 10.45 0.48
N GLU A 373 -29.93 11.39 1.43
CA GLU A 373 -31.08 11.77 2.25
C GLU A 373 -32.06 12.71 1.53
N GLY A 374 -31.77 13.12 0.28
CA GLY A 374 -32.64 13.97 -0.54
C GLY A 374 -32.73 15.43 -0.05
N GLN A 375 -31.87 15.83 0.88
CA GLN A 375 -31.90 17.16 1.52
C GLN A 375 -31.43 18.27 0.56
N LEU A 376 -30.55 17.95 -0.39
CA LEU A 376 -30.07 18.92 -1.40
C LEU A 376 -31.10 19.21 -2.51
N GLY A 377 -32.01 18.27 -2.80
CA GLY A 377 -33.04 18.43 -3.84
C GLY A 377 -34.34 19.07 -3.37
N GLN A 378 -34.58 19.16 -2.05
CA GLN A 378 -35.80 19.74 -1.47
C GLN A 378 -35.71 21.25 -1.20
N ALA A 379 -34.50 21.80 -1.01
CA ALA A 379 -34.29 23.24 -0.76
C ALA A 379 -34.90 24.13 -1.86
N GLN A 380 -34.97 23.64 -3.10
CA GLN A 380 -35.56 24.37 -4.23
C GLN A 380 -37.09 24.34 -4.31
N ARG A 381 -37.80 23.49 -3.55
CA ARG A 381 -39.27 23.41 -3.59
C ARG A 381 -39.97 24.28 -2.55
N THR A 382 -39.22 24.81 -1.59
CA THR A 382 -39.72 25.65 -0.49
C THR A 382 -39.07 27.02 -0.50
N SER A 383 -39.02 27.68 -1.67
CA SER A 383 -38.80 29.13 -1.72
C SER A 383 -40.00 29.85 -1.09
N GLY A 384 -39.99 30.04 0.23
CA GLY A 384 -41.01 30.88 0.84
C GLY A 384 -41.14 30.93 2.36
N ARG A 385 -40.52 30.05 3.17
CA ARG A 385 -40.70 30.17 4.63
C ARG A 385 -39.55 29.60 5.45
N GLN A 386 -38.95 30.54 6.18
CA GLN A 386 -38.17 30.43 7.41
C GLN A 386 -36.77 29.81 7.32
N THR A 387 -35.84 30.65 7.75
CA THR A 387 -34.51 30.38 8.30
C THR A 387 -34.61 29.36 9.44
N GLU A 388 -34.96 28.13 9.14
CA GLU A 388 -34.59 27.03 10.01
C GLU A 388 -33.10 26.82 9.78
N SER A 389 -32.32 27.09 10.83
CA SER A 389 -30.92 26.71 10.91
C SER A 389 -30.77 25.34 10.27
N TRP A 390 -29.84 25.20 9.31
CA TRP A 390 -29.43 23.90 8.81
C TRP A 390 -28.85 23.14 10.01
N THR A 391 -29.72 22.56 10.84
CA THR A 391 -29.44 21.45 11.71
C THR A 391 -29.46 20.20 10.84
N VAL A 392 -28.69 20.23 9.75
CA VAL A 392 -28.17 18.96 9.32
C VAL A 392 -27.39 18.49 10.54
N ARG A 393 -27.87 17.44 11.19
CA ARG A 393 -27.06 16.66 12.13
C ARG A 393 -26.00 15.98 11.27
N ILE A 394 -25.09 16.79 10.70
CA ILE A 394 -23.91 16.32 10.00
C ILE A 394 -23.05 15.73 11.12
N PRO A 395 -22.74 14.45 11.05
CA PRO A 395 -22.21 13.72 12.19
C PRO A 395 -20.71 13.99 12.30
N GLU A 396 -20.16 13.95 13.51
CA GLU A 396 -18.74 14.18 13.83
C GLU A 396 -17.82 13.29 12.98
N GLY A 397 -16.85 13.93 12.31
CA GLY A 397 -16.18 13.46 11.10
C GLY A 397 -15.71 12.00 11.10
N VAL A 398 -16.16 11.25 10.10
CA VAL A 398 -15.74 9.89 9.68
C VAL A 398 -15.88 8.75 10.69
N ARG A 399 -15.51 8.92 11.96
CA ARG A 399 -15.81 7.95 13.02
C ARG A 399 -17.30 7.80 13.23
N GLU A 400 -18.11 8.83 13.01
CA GLU A 400 -19.57 8.70 13.14
C GLU A 400 -20.25 8.21 11.84
N VAL A 401 -19.60 8.27 10.67
CA VAL A 401 -20.15 7.66 9.43
C VAL A 401 -19.87 6.15 9.40
N ILE A 402 -18.63 5.78 9.72
CA ILE A 402 -18.26 4.37 9.96
C ILE A 402 -19.03 3.86 11.18
N GLY A 403 -19.02 4.63 12.27
CA GLY A 403 -19.82 4.37 13.47
C GLY A 403 -21.33 4.30 13.20
N ARG A 404 -21.90 5.02 12.22
CA ARG A 404 -23.31 4.86 11.83
C ARG A 404 -23.58 3.58 11.05
N ARG A 405 -22.63 3.11 10.23
CA ARG A 405 -22.74 1.80 9.57
C ARG A 405 -22.64 0.69 10.61
N LEU A 406 -21.64 0.77 11.49
CA LEU A 406 -21.48 -0.13 12.62
C LEU A 406 -22.71 -0.08 13.56
N ASN A 407 -23.22 1.10 13.94
CA ASN A 407 -24.41 1.26 14.80
C ASN A 407 -25.72 0.77 14.17
N ARG A 408 -25.77 0.56 12.85
CA ARG A 408 -26.92 -0.08 12.19
C ARG A 408 -26.85 -1.60 12.24
N MET A 409 -25.69 -2.15 12.54
CA MET A 409 -25.46 -3.57 12.71
C MET A 409 -25.73 -3.97 14.16
N SER A 410 -26.01 -5.26 14.35
CA SER A 410 -26.18 -5.82 15.68
C SER A 410 -24.92 -5.62 16.52
N GLU A 411 -25.07 -5.41 17.83
CA GLU A 411 -23.95 -5.31 18.79
C GLU A 411 -23.01 -6.51 18.66
N ARG A 412 -23.60 -7.69 18.45
CA ARG A 412 -22.90 -8.95 18.23
C ARG A 412 -22.06 -8.96 16.95
N CYS A 413 -22.53 -8.33 15.88
CA CYS A 413 -21.76 -8.20 14.65
C CYS A 413 -20.59 -7.24 14.82
N ASN A 414 -20.79 -6.10 15.48
CA ASN A 414 -19.70 -5.16 15.80
C ASN A 414 -18.63 -5.79 16.70
N ASP A 415 -19.02 -6.53 17.74
CA ASP A 415 -18.08 -7.24 18.61
C ASP A 415 -17.24 -8.25 17.80
N THR A 416 -17.89 -8.98 16.90
CA THR A 416 -17.22 -9.97 16.03
C THR A 416 -16.24 -9.30 15.07
N LEU A 417 -16.64 -8.21 14.42
CA LEU A 417 -15.78 -7.44 13.53
C LEU A 417 -14.64 -6.73 14.27
N THR A 418 -14.86 -6.32 15.52
CA THR A 418 -13.81 -5.75 16.38
C THR A 418 -12.75 -6.79 16.74
N MET A 419 -13.13 -8.06 16.90
CA MET A 419 -12.17 -9.14 17.05
C MET A 419 -11.44 -9.42 15.73
N ALA A 420 -12.18 -9.46 14.61
CA ALA A 420 -11.63 -9.62 13.27
C ALA A 420 -10.58 -8.55 12.93
N SER A 421 -10.83 -7.29 13.31
CA SER A 421 -9.93 -6.18 13.01
C SER A 421 -8.56 -6.30 13.68
N ILE A 422 -8.49 -7.01 14.81
CA ILE A 422 -7.25 -7.29 15.54
C ILE A 422 -6.52 -8.51 14.96
N VAL A 423 -7.24 -9.50 14.41
CA VAL A 423 -6.64 -10.64 13.70
C VAL A 423 -5.90 -10.15 12.45
N GLY A 424 -6.56 -9.32 11.64
CA GLY A 424 -5.95 -8.76 10.44
C GLY A 424 -6.94 -8.14 9.48
N ARG A 425 -6.42 -7.59 8.38
CA ARG A 425 -7.26 -7.06 7.30
C ARG A 425 -8.01 -8.20 6.58
N GLU A 426 -7.34 -9.34 6.44
CA GLU A 426 -7.88 -10.61 5.97
C GLU A 426 -7.99 -11.57 7.15
N PHE A 427 -9.05 -12.37 7.19
CA PHE A 427 -9.28 -13.34 8.26
C PHE A 427 -10.13 -14.51 7.78
N GLU A 428 -9.95 -15.67 8.43
CA GLU A 428 -10.70 -16.89 8.13
C GLU A 428 -11.88 -17.10 9.09
N PHE A 429 -12.92 -17.80 8.62
CA PHE A 429 -14.06 -18.19 9.45
C PHE A 429 -13.64 -19.03 10.66
N SER A 430 -12.69 -19.95 10.47
CA SER A 430 -12.11 -20.79 11.52
C SER A 430 -11.51 -19.93 12.65
N GLN A 431 -10.69 -18.94 12.29
CA GLN A 431 -10.05 -17.98 13.21
C GLN A 431 -11.10 -17.25 14.04
N LEU A 432 -12.13 -16.69 13.40
CA LEU A 432 -13.22 -16.05 14.14
C LEU A 432 -14.00 -17.02 15.02
N LYS A 433 -14.28 -18.23 14.54
CA LYS A 433 -15.04 -19.23 15.30
C LYS A 433 -14.34 -19.63 16.60
N ALA A 434 -13.01 -19.69 16.58
CA ALA A 434 -12.20 -19.98 17.77
C ALA A 434 -12.14 -18.78 18.75
N LEU A 435 -12.37 -17.55 18.27
CA LEU A 435 -12.45 -16.36 19.11
C LEU A 435 -13.85 -16.10 19.67
N VAL A 436 -14.91 -16.62 19.03
CA VAL A 436 -16.29 -16.43 19.46
C VAL A 436 -16.91 -17.76 19.92
N GLU A 437 -16.49 -18.21 21.10
CA GLU A 437 -16.94 -19.47 21.71
C GLU A 437 -18.46 -19.52 21.95
N ASP A 438 -19.09 -18.37 22.22
CA ASP A 438 -20.51 -18.26 22.56
C ASP A 438 -21.47 -18.31 21.34
N LEU A 439 -20.93 -18.46 20.13
CA LEU A 439 -21.70 -18.55 18.87
C LEU A 439 -21.62 -19.95 18.26
N SER A 440 -22.76 -20.48 17.80
CA SER A 440 -22.75 -21.61 16.87
C SER A 440 -22.23 -21.18 15.49
N GLU A 441 -21.84 -22.14 14.65
CA GLU A 441 -21.38 -21.84 13.29
C GLU A 441 -22.44 -21.08 12.48
N ASP A 442 -23.70 -21.54 12.49
CA ASP A 442 -24.81 -20.88 11.80
C ASP A 442 -24.98 -19.41 12.25
N MET A 443 -24.87 -19.15 13.56
CA MET A 443 -25.02 -17.80 14.09
C MET A 443 -23.83 -16.88 13.75
N LEU A 444 -22.63 -17.45 13.59
CA LEU A 444 -21.47 -16.69 13.12
C LEU A 444 -21.61 -16.38 11.63
N LEU A 445 -22.14 -17.30 10.83
CA LEU A 445 -22.48 -17.06 9.42
C LEU A 445 -23.53 -15.94 9.29
N ASP A 446 -24.61 -15.98 10.07
CA ASP A 446 -25.62 -14.91 10.09
C ASP A 446 -25.00 -13.52 10.38
N VAL A 447 -24.03 -13.48 11.31
CA VAL A 447 -23.29 -12.27 11.66
C VAL A 447 -22.41 -11.78 10.50
N LEU A 448 -21.73 -12.69 9.80
CA LEU A 448 -20.90 -12.33 8.65
C LEU A 448 -21.74 -11.93 7.44
N GLU A 449 -22.89 -12.56 7.21
CA GLU A 449 -23.87 -12.17 6.20
C GLU A 449 -24.40 -10.75 6.45
N GLU A 450 -24.66 -10.38 7.71
CA GLU A 450 -24.99 -9.01 8.10
C GLU A 450 -23.87 -8.01 7.72
N ALA A 451 -22.61 -8.36 8.00
CA ALA A 451 -21.45 -7.52 7.67
C ALA A 451 -21.20 -7.39 6.16
N LEU A 452 -21.40 -8.47 5.40
CA LEU A 452 -21.35 -8.50 3.93
C LEU A 452 -22.45 -7.62 3.33
N ALA A 453 -23.68 -7.73 3.82
CA ALA A 453 -24.80 -6.90 3.39
C ALA A 453 -24.56 -5.41 3.66
N ALA A 454 -23.89 -5.08 4.77
CA ALA A 454 -23.47 -3.73 5.12
C ALA A 454 -22.21 -3.24 4.35
N ARG A 455 -21.60 -4.11 3.53
CA ARG A 455 -20.33 -3.89 2.79
C ARG A 455 -19.16 -3.47 3.69
N VAL A 456 -19.15 -3.94 4.93
CA VAL A 456 -18.02 -3.72 5.85
C VAL A 456 -16.87 -4.68 5.53
N ILE A 457 -17.23 -5.88 5.11
CA ILE A 457 -16.33 -6.92 4.65
C ILE A 457 -16.78 -7.44 3.28
N GLU A 458 -15.88 -8.13 2.59
CA GLU A 458 -16.12 -8.88 1.35
C GLU A 458 -15.54 -10.29 1.45
N GLU A 459 -16.11 -11.24 0.70
CA GLU A 459 -15.60 -12.61 0.61
C GLU A 459 -14.59 -12.73 -0.53
N MET A 460 -13.48 -13.43 -0.27
CA MET A 460 -12.39 -13.54 -1.24
C MET A 460 -12.78 -14.50 -2.39
N PRO A 461 -12.63 -14.11 -3.67
CA PRO A 461 -13.14 -14.88 -4.81
C PRO A 461 -12.57 -16.30 -4.95
N ASP A 462 -11.34 -16.51 -4.46
CA ASP A 462 -10.55 -17.71 -4.70
C ASP A 462 -10.49 -18.65 -3.47
N SER A 463 -11.25 -18.37 -2.41
CA SER A 463 -11.15 -19.13 -1.15
C SER A 463 -12.45 -19.10 -0.33
N ILE A 464 -12.98 -20.28 -0.02
CA ILE A 464 -14.20 -20.43 0.79
C ILE A 464 -13.89 -20.07 2.25
N GLY A 465 -14.72 -19.22 2.86
CA GLY A 465 -14.61 -18.89 4.27
C GLY A 465 -13.47 -17.93 4.63
N ARG A 466 -12.92 -17.21 3.63
CA ARG A 466 -12.00 -16.09 3.84
C ARG A 466 -12.65 -14.77 3.52
N TYR A 467 -12.44 -13.80 4.40
CA TYR A 467 -13.03 -12.48 4.30
C TYR A 467 -11.95 -11.40 4.41
N GLN A 468 -12.21 -10.24 3.82
CA GLN A 468 -11.37 -9.05 3.96
C GLN A 468 -12.24 -7.83 4.31
N PHE A 469 -11.72 -6.89 5.10
CA PHE A 469 -12.33 -5.56 5.19
C PHE A 469 -12.24 -4.83 3.84
N THR A 470 -13.40 -4.36 3.35
CA THR A 470 -13.52 -3.61 2.09
C THR A 470 -12.58 -2.39 2.06
N HIS A 471 -12.33 -1.78 3.22
CA HIS A 471 -11.43 -0.63 3.38
C HIS A 471 -10.62 -0.72 4.69
N ALA A 472 -9.33 -0.40 4.62
CA ALA A 472 -8.44 -0.35 5.78
C ALA A 472 -8.93 0.60 6.90
N LEU A 473 -9.63 1.69 6.55
CA LEU A 473 -10.16 2.65 7.52
C LEU A 473 -11.30 2.06 8.39
N LEU A 474 -12.04 1.07 7.90
CA LEU A 474 -13.07 0.37 8.68
C LEU A 474 -12.42 -0.47 9.79
N GLN A 475 -11.36 -1.19 9.43
CA GLN A 475 -10.53 -1.94 10.38
C GLN A 475 -9.92 -0.99 11.41
N GLU A 476 -9.28 0.09 10.97
CA GLU A 476 -8.65 1.10 11.83
C GLU A 476 -9.65 1.71 12.82
N THR A 477 -10.88 2.03 12.37
CA THR A 477 -11.91 2.60 13.24
C THR A 477 -12.33 1.63 14.34
N LEU A 478 -12.56 0.35 13.99
CA LEU A 478 -12.88 -0.70 14.97
C LEU A 478 -11.74 -0.93 15.97
N MET A 479 -10.49 -0.85 15.51
CA MET A 479 -9.32 -0.97 16.38
C MET A 479 -9.18 0.24 17.32
N ASP A 480 -9.46 1.45 16.86
CA ASP A 480 -9.33 2.70 17.60
C ASP A 480 -10.40 2.90 18.68
N GLU A 481 -11.55 2.25 18.55
CA GLU A 481 -12.59 2.23 19.60
C GLU A 481 -12.17 1.42 20.83
N LEU A 482 -11.15 0.56 20.70
CA LEU A 482 -10.61 -0.22 21.80
C LEU A 482 -9.65 0.62 22.65
N SER A 483 -9.89 0.64 23.96
CA SER A 483 -8.86 1.10 24.89
C SER A 483 -7.63 0.21 24.80
N LEU A 484 -6.45 0.76 25.10
CA LEU A 484 -5.18 0.00 25.12
C LEU A 484 -5.31 -1.30 25.92
N THR A 485 -5.97 -1.25 27.08
CA THR A 485 -6.20 -2.44 27.92
C THR A 485 -7.06 -3.50 27.23
N ARG A 486 -8.10 -3.12 26.49
CA ARG A 486 -8.93 -4.06 25.72
C ARG A 486 -8.15 -4.64 24.56
N ARG A 487 -7.38 -3.82 23.84
CA ARG A 487 -6.54 -4.24 22.72
C ARG A 487 -5.52 -5.30 23.15
N VAL A 488 -4.77 -5.06 24.23
CA VAL A 488 -3.80 -6.03 24.78
C VAL A 488 -4.48 -7.34 25.22
N ARG A 489 -5.67 -7.27 25.85
CA ARG A 489 -6.45 -8.47 26.22
C ARG A 489 -6.95 -9.25 25.01
N LEU A 490 -7.36 -8.57 23.96
CA LEU A 490 -7.79 -9.21 22.72
C LEU A 490 -6.62 -9.88 22.01
N HIS A 491 -5.47 -9.22 21.89
CA HIS A 491 -4.25 -9.86 21.38
C HIS A 491 -3.86 -11.10 22.20
N ALA A 492 -3.99 -11.05 23.53
CA ALA A 492 -3.72 -12.22 24.37
C ALA A 492 -4.64 -13.40 24.04
N ARG A 493 -5.95 -13.13 23.95
CA ARG A 493 -6.95 -14.15 23.60
C ARG A 493 -6.72 -14.69 22.18
N ILE A 494 -6.37 -13.83 21.24
CA ILE A 494 -6.10 -14.22 19.85
C ILE A 494 -4.86 -15.09 19.77
N ALA A 495 -3.77 -14.72 20.43
CA ALA A 495 -2.56 -15.53 20.49
C ALA A 495 -2.82 -16.94 21.04
N GLU A 496 -3.54 -17.05 22.16
CA GLU A 496 -3.88 -18.36 22.76
C GLU A 496 -4.83 -19.18 21.89
N SER A 497 -5.80 -18.54 21.23
CA SER A 497 -6.78 -19.19 20.37
C SER A 497 -6.16 -19.71 19.07
N LEU A 498 -5.33 -18.90 18.40
CA LEU A 498 -4.59 -19.30 17.21
C LEU A 498 -3.59 -20.40 17.53
N GLU A 499 -2.84 -20.28 18.64
CA GLU A 499 -1.93 -21.33 19.10
C GLU A 499 -2.67 -22.67 19.33
N ALA A 500 -3.83 -22.64 19.99
CA ALA A 500 -4.63 -23.84 20.23
C ALA A 500 -5.23 -24.42 18.94
N MET A 501 -5.61 -23.57 17.99
CA MET A 501 -6.13 -23.98 16.68
C MET A 501 -5.06 -24.66 15.84
N TYR A 502 -3.88 -24.06 15.75
CA TYR A 502 -2.77 -24.61 14.98
C TYR A 502 -2.20 -25.87 15.63
N GLY A 503 -2.24 -25.95 16.97
CA GLY A 503 -1.83 -27.14 17.72
C GLY A 503 -0.38 -27.51 17.40
N ASP A 504 -0.18 -28.71 16.86
CA ASP A 504 1.15 -29.19 16.48
C ASP A 504 1.78 -28.38 15.34
N ASP A 505 0.99 -27.62 14.57
CA ASP A 505 1.46 -26.79 13.44
C ASP A 505 1.72 -25.32 13.83
N ALA A 506 1.62 -24.97 15.12
CA ALA A 506 1.79 -23.58 15.58
C ALA A 506 3.14 -22.97 15.19
N GLU A 507 4.20 -23.77 15.11
CA GLU A 507 5.53 -23.30 14.71
C GLU A 507 5.61 -22.90 13.23
N SER A 508 4.77 -23.48 12.35
CA SER A 508 4.64 -23.07 10.95
C SER A 508 3.97 -21.71 10.80
N HIS A 509 3.18 -21.29 11.79
CA HIS A 509 2.50 -20.00 11.89
C HIS A 509 3.17 -19.03 12.87
N ALA A 510 4.45 -19.26 13.18
CA ALA A 510 5.16 -18.54 14.23
C ALA A 510 5.18 -17.02 14.03
N GLU A 511 5.22 -16.52 12.80
CA GLU A 511 5.25 -15.07 12.51
C GLU A 511 3.97 -14.34 12.97
N GLU A 512 2.80 -14.90 12.64
CA GLU A 512 1.51 -14.39 13.09
C GLU A 512 1.39 -14.44 14.62
N LEU A 513 1.86 -15.54 15.23
CA LEU A 513 1.88 -15.69 16.68
C LEU A 513 2.80 -14.66 17.34
N VAL A 514 4.01 -14.43 16.81
CA VAL A 514 4.95 -13.42 17.34
C VAL A 514 4.28 -12.06 17.45
N PHE A 515 3.59 -11.62 16.39
CA PHE A 515 2.90 -10.33 16.39
C PHE A 515 1.91 -10.21 17.56
N HIS A 516 1.03 -11.20 17.74
CA HIS A 516 0.04 -11.14 18.82
C HIS A 516 0.64 -11.33 20.22
N PHE A 517 1.61 -12.23 20.39
CA PHE A 517 2.31 -12.41 21.66
C PHE A 517 3.11 -11.17 22.07
N GLU A 518 3.70 -10.44 21.10
CA GLU A 518 4.39 -9.18 21.35
C GLU A 518 3.42 -8.10 21.86
N GLN A 519 2.28 -7.91 21.17
CA GLN A 519 1.26 -6.97 21.62
C GLN A 519 0.64 -7.36 22.98
N ALA A 520 0.67 -8.64 23.33
CA ALA A 520 0.10 -9.21 24.56
C ALA A 520 1.11 -9.46 25.69
N GLN A 521 2.38 -9.04 25.54
CA GLN A 521 3.48 -9.38 26.45
C GLN A 521 3.16 -9.08 27.93
N ALA A 522 2.44 -7.98 28.20
CA ALA A 522 2.07 -7.58 29.56
C ALA A 522 1.11 -8.55 30.27
N ILE A 523 0.42 -9.42 29.52
CA ILE A 523 -0.56 -10.39 30.05
C ILE A 523 0.01 -11.82 29.96
N LEU A 524 0.53 -12.19 28.79
CA LEU A 524 0.99 -13.56 28.52
C LEU A 524 2.45 -13.81 28.90
N GLY A 525 3.19 -12.76 29.28
CA GLY A 525 4.62 -12.84 29.53
C GLY A 525 5.43 -12.99 28.24
N THR A 526 6.69 -13.39 28.38
CA THR A 526 7.67 -13.43 27.28
C THR A 526 8.03 -14.82 26.82
N GLU A 527 7.67 -15.87 27.56
CA GLU A 527 8.16 -17.24 27.30
C GLU A 527 7.76 -17.76 25.92
N LYS A 528 6.46 -17.70 25.59
CA LYS A 528 5.95 -18.10 24.26
C LYS A 528 6.39 -17.15 23.15
N LEU A 529 6.52 -15.86 23.45
CA LEU A 529 7.02 -14.87 22.48
C LEU A 529 8.47 -15.20 22.07
N VAL A 530 9.33 -15.56 23.03
CA VAL A 530 10.69 -16.01 22.77
C VAL A 530 10.69 -17.28 21.94
N LYS A 531 9.86 -18.28 22.30
CA LYS A 531 9.72 -19.53 21.54
C LYS A 531 9.37 -19.27 20.08
N TYR A 532 8.25 -18.57 19.82
CA TYR A 532 7.79 -18.32 18.45
C TYR A 532 8.72 -17.37 17.69
N SER A 533 9.42 -16.46 18.36
CA SER A 533 10.44 -15.63 17.72
C SER A 533 11.63 -16.47 17.23
N VAL A 534 12.03 -17.52 17.95
CA VAL A 534 13.05 -18.46 17.48
C VAL A 534 12.55 -19.23 16.27
N SER A 535 11.33 -19.80 16.33
CA SER A 535 10.74 -20.55 15.22
C SER A 535 10.56 -19.68 13.95
N ALA A 536 10.04 -18.45 14.10
CA ALA A 536 9.90 -17.49 13.00
C ALA A 536 11.27 -17.10 12.41
N GLY A 537 12.26 -16.88 13.28
CA GLY A 537 13.63 -16.62 12.86
C GLY A 537 14.24 -17.76 12.05
N ASP A 538 14.04 -19.01 12.48
CA ASP A 538 14.52 -20.20 11.78
C ASP A 538 13.81 -20.42 10.45
N ALA A 539 12.49 -20.21 10.40
CA ALA A 539 11.70 -20.26 9.17
C ALA A 539 12.20 -19.22 8.15
N ALA A 540 12.38 -17.97 8.57
CA ALA A 540 12.91 -16.90 7.73
C ALA A 540 14.32 -17.20 7.22
N LEU A 541 15.22 -17.75 8.06
CA LEU A 541 16.54 -18.17 7.60
C LEU A 541 16.47 -19.32 6.58
N SER A 542 15.51 -20.23 6.70
CA SER A 542 15.34 -21.35 5.76
C SER A 542 14.91 -20.91 4.37
N THR A 543 14.19 -19.79 4.26
CA THR A 543 13.73 -19.17 3.02
C THR A 543 14.64 -18.04 2.53
N TRP A 544 15.80 -17.84 3.18
CA TRP A 544 16.80 -16.79 2.88
C TRP A 544 16.36 -15.35 3.19
N ALA A 545 15.33 -15.16 4.01
CA ALA A 545 14.92 -13.88 4.55
C ALA A 545 15.77 -13.47 5.77
N ILE A 546 17.04 -13.15 5.52
CA ILE A 546 18.07 -12.98 6.57
C ILE A 546 17.78 -11.80 7.51
N GLU A 547 17.30 -10.68 6.97
CA GLU A 547 17.01 -9.47 7.77
C GLU A 547 15.79 -9.66 8.67
N GLU A 548 14.74 -10.32 8.18
CA GLU A 548 13.54 -10.69 8.96
C GLU A 548 13.90 -11.69 10.06
N GLY A 549 14.67 -12.74 9.71
CA GLY A 549 15.17 -13.70 10.69
C GLY A 549 16.01 -13.02 11.77
N ARG A 550 16.86 -12.05 11.40
CA ARG A 550 17.63 -11.26 12.37
C ARG A 550 16.72 -10.46 13.31
N ALA A 551 15.66 -9.83 12.80
CA ALA A 551 14.72 -9.06 13.62
C ALA A 551 14.03 -9.94 14.68
N HIS A 552 13.58 -11.14 14.31
CA HIS A 552 12.97 -12.08 15.27
C HIS A 552 13.95 -12.56 16.34
N PHE A 553 15.19 -12.90 15.97
CA PHE A 553 16.20 -13.27 16.96
C PHE A 553 16.65 -12.08 17.84
N GLU A 554 16.68 -10.86 17.32
CA GLU A 554 16.94 -9.65 18.11
C GLU A 554 15.82 -9.41 19.14
N LEU A 555 14.55 -9.58 18.74
CA LEU A 555 13.40 -9.53 19.65
C LEU A 555 13.54 -10.57 20.76
N ALA A 556 13.74 -11.84 20.41
CA ALA A 556 13.91 -12.92 21.38
C ALA A 556 15.06 -12.64 22.36
N ARG A 557 16.20 -12.15 21.85
CA ARG A 557 17.38 -11.84 22.66
C ARG A 557 17.14 -10.70 23.64
N ASN A 558 16.39 -9.67 23.23
CA ASN A 558 16.07 -8.52 24.10
C ASN A 558 15.09 -8.90 25.23
N LEU A 559 14.37 -10.01 25.09
CA LEU A 559 13.42 -10.52 26.08
C LEU A 559 14.04 -11.52 27.07
N LEU A 560 15.30 -11.90 26.88
CA LEU A 560 16.01 -12.78 27.79
C LEU A 560 16.21 -12.10 29.16
N THR A 561 15.94 -12.85 30.22
CA THR A 561 16.16 -12.46 31.61
C THR A 561 17.11 -13.44 32.30
N ASP A 562 17.59 -13.10 33.51
CA ASP A 562 18.44 -14.00 34.31
C ASP A 562 17.71 -15.31 34.70
N ASP A 563 16.37 -15.28 34.74
CA ASP A 563 15.52 -16.42 35.05
C ASP A 563 15.15 -17.27 33.81
N THR A 564 15.57 -16.85 32.60
CA THR A 564 15.28 -17.61 31.38
C THR A 564 16.01 -18.95 31.38
N ASP A 565 15.32 -20.01 30.98
CA ASP A 565 15.92 -21.34 30.86
C ASP A 565 17.20 -21.31 30.02
N GLY A 566 18.25 -21.96 30.52
CA GLY A 566 19.58 -21.85 29.93
C GLY A 566 19.66 -22.46 28.52
N ARG A 567 18.80 -23.44 28.21
CA ARG A 567 18.72 -24.02 26.86
C ARG A 567 18.05 -23.05 25.90
N THR A 568 16.91 -22.46 26.29
CA THR A 568 16.24 -21.41 25.49
C THR A 568 17.18 -20.24 25.23
N LYS A 569 17.94 -19.80 26.24
CA LYS A 569 18.96 -18.77 26.09
C LYS A 569 20.03 -19.15 25.06
N ALA A 570 20.50 -20.39 25.08
CA ALA A 570 21.48 -20.89 24.11
C ALA A 570 20.91 -20.93 22.68
N GLU A 571 19.66 -21.38 22.50
CA GLU A 571 18.96 -21.43 21.21
C GLU A 571 18.78 -20.03 20.62
N VAL A 572 18.35 -19.05 21.42
CA VAL A 572 18.20 -17.64 21.00
C VAL A 572 19.54 -17.04 20.57
N LEU A 573 20.59 -17.23 21.38
CA LEU A 573 21.94 -16.73 21.07
C LEU A 573 22.47 -17.37 19.79
N PHE A 574 22.21 -18.66 19.57
CA PHE A 574 22.64 -19.36 18.37
C PHE A 574 21.91 -18.86 17.13
N GLY A 575 20.59 -18.74 17.17
CA GLY A 575 19.80 -18.18 16.08
C GLY A 575 20.25 -16.78 15.69
N TYR A 576 20.46 -15.91 16.68
CA TYR A 576 20.98 -14.56 16.47
C TYR A 576 22.39 -14.57 15.84
N ALA A 577 23.30 -15.42 16.33
CA ALA A 577 24.64 -15.56 15.79
C ALA A 577 24.61 -16.07 14.34
N ARG A 578 23.74 -17.03 14.01
CA ARG A 578 23.53 -17.54 12.65
C ARG A 578 23.04 -16.46 11.71
N ALA A 579 22.00 -15.72 12.09
CA ALA A 579 21.45 -14.64 11.26
C ALA A 579 22.49 -13.55 10.99
N ARG A 580 23.27 -13.15 12.02
CA ARG A 580 24.39 -12.19 11.88
C ARG A 580 25.54 -12.73 11.01
N SER A 581 25.79 -14.03 11.05
CA SER A 581 26.88 -14.66 10.31
C SER A 581 26.51 -15.05 8.87
N ALA A 582 25.24 -14.88 8.46
CA ALA A 582 24.77 -15.23 7.13
C ALA A 582 25.23 -14.22 6.05
N LEU A 583 25.31 -12.93 6.39
CA LEU A 583 25.84 -11.85 5.54
C LEU A 583 26.78 -10.92 6.35
N PRO A 584 27.95 -11.40 6.79
CA PRO A 584 28.86 -10.60 7.58
C PRO A 584 29.50 -9.51 6.71
N SER A 585 29.51 -8.26 7.20
CA SER A 585 30.23 -7.17 6.52
C SER A 585 31.74 -7.32 6.71
N GLU A 586 32.55 -6.75 5.81
CA GLU A 586 34.01 -6.68 6.02
C GLU A 586 34.33 -6.02 7.37
N GLY A 587 35.08 -6.72 8.23
CA GLY A 587 35.41 -6.27 9.58
C GLY A 587 34.54 -6.86 10.71
N GLU A 588 33.45 -7.58 10.38
CA GLU A 588 32.56 -8.18 11.39
C GLU A 588 32.88 -9.65 11.70
N PHE A 589 33.86 -10.26 11.04
CA PHE A 589 34.20 -11.68 11.20
C PHE A 589 34.56 -12.07 12.64
N GLN A 590 35.35 -11.26 13.34
CA GLN A 590 35.68 -11.50 14.75
C GLN A 590 34.42 -11.42 15.62
N ARG A 591 33.56 -10.43 15.37
CA ARG A 591 32.29 -10.29 16.11
C ARG A 591 31.35 -11.47 15.87
N CYS A 592 31.31 -12.00 14.65
CA CYS A 592 30.54 -13.20 14.32
C CYS A 592 31.08 -14.42 15.07
N LEU A 593 32.41 -14.59 15.13
CA LEU A 593 33.02 -15.64 15.94
C LEU A 593 32.68 -15.47 17.43
N ASP A 594 32.76 -14.26 17.97
CA ASP A 594 32.48 -13.99 19.38
C ASP A 594 31.02 -14.34 19.74
N LEU A 595 30.06 -13.99 18.87
CA LEU A 595 28.65 -14.36 19.04
C LEU A 595 28.43 -15.88 18.97
N MET A 596 29.09 -16.56 18.03
CA MET A 596 29.05 -18.03 17.94
C MET A 596 29.71 -18.68 19.17
N ALA A 597 30.80 -18.12 19.69
CA ALA A 597 31.45 -18.60 20.90
C ALA A 597 30.57 -18.42 22.13
N GLU A 598 29.83 -17.31 22.23
CA GLU A 598 28.86 -17.07 23.30
C GLU A 598 27.75 -18.13 23.28
N ALA A 599 27.13 -18.37 22.11
CA ALA A 599 26.13 -19.42 21.94
C ALA A 599 26.68 -20.82 22.27
N TYR A 600 27.91 -21.11 21.83
CA TYR A 600 28.61 -22.36 22.12
C TYR A 600 28.78 -22.60 23.63
N GLN A 601 29.23 -21.58 24.38
CA GLN A 601 29.38 -21.68 25.82
C GLN A 601 28.03 -21.78 26.54
N ALA A 602 26.99 -21.10 26.03
CA ALA A 602 25.65 -21.19 26.57
C ALA A 602 25.15 -22.65 26.52
N PHE A 603 25.27 -23.34 25.38
CA PHE A 603 24.92 -24.76 25.25
C PHE A 603 25.76 -25.67 26.15
N LYS A 604 27.08 -25.44 26.27
CA LYS A 604 27.94 -26.22 27.17
C LYS A 604 27.56 -26.05 28.64
N SER A 605 27.18 -24.85 29.07
CA SER A 605 26.87 -24.58 30.48
C SER A 605 25.64 -25.33 30.99
N VAL A 606 24.70 -25.65 30.08
CA VAL A 606 23.53 -26.49 30.35
C VAL A 606 23.73 -27.98 30.05
N GLY A 607 24.93 -28.38 29.63
CA GLY A 607 25.27 -29.77 29.31
C GLY A 607 24.77 -30.26 27.94
N ASP A 608 24.26 -29.37 27.09
CA ASP A 608 23.86 -29.71 25.71
C ASP A 608 25.06 -29.62 24.77
N TYR A 609 25.88 -30.68 24.80
CA TYR A 609 27.05 -30.76 23.94
C TYR A 609 26.71 -30.94 22.46
N GLN A 610 25.53 -31.47 22.12
CA GLN A 610 25.11 -31.61 20.73
C GLN A 610 24.74 -30.25 20.13
N GLY A 611 24.04 -29.40 20.89
CA GLY A 611 23.83 -28.00 20.54
C GLY A 611 25.15 -27.25 20.33
N ALA A 612 26.10 -27.41 21.26
CA ALA A 612 27.43 -26.80 21.14
C ALA A 612 28.19 -27.27 19.87
N VAL A 613 28.17 -28.57 19.56
CA VAL A 613 28.75 -29.11 18.31
C VAL A 613 28.07 -28.53 17.07
N SER A 614 26.75 -28.34 17.11
CA SER A 614 25.98 -27.75 16.01
C SER A 614 26.37 -26.29 15.75
N VAL A 615 26.62 -25.50 16.80
CA VAL A 615 27.16 -24.14 16.69
C VAL A 615 28.50 -24.14 15.95
N ALA A 616 29.43 -24.99 16.38
CA ALA A 616 30.75 -25.08 15.77
C ALA A 616 30.70 -25.51 14.30
N ALA A 617 29.80 -26.43 13.96
CA ALA A 617 29.62 -26.91 12.59
C ALA A 617 29.03 -25.85 11.65
N GLN A 618 28.31 -24.84 12.17
CA GLN A 618 27.71 -23.77 11.38
C GLN A 618 28.62 -22.55 11.15
N LEU A 619 29.85 -22.56 11.68
CA LEU A 619 30.84 -21.54 11.31
C LEU A 619 31.09 -21.54 9.80
N THR A 620 31.27 -20.35 9.24
CA THR A 620 31.59 -20.18 7.82
C THR A 620 33.11 -20.08 7.62
N ILE A 621 33.59 -20.45 6.43
CA ILE A 621 35.02 -20.43 6.09
C ILE A 621 35.61 -19.02 6.27
N ASN A 622 34.85 -17.97 5.92
CA ASN A 622 35.33 -16.59 6.08
C ASN A 622 35.43 -16.19 7.55
N VAL A 623 34.45 -16.55 8.39
CA VAL A 623 34.57 -16.32 9.84
C VAL A 623 35.83 -17.00 10.37
N ILE A 624 36.10 -18.25 9.97
CA ILE A 624 37.28 -18.98 10.43
C ILE A 624 38.60 -18.33 9.97
N ARG A 625 38.70 -17.92 8.70
CA ARG A 625 39.95 -17.36 8.14
C ARG A 625 40.29 -15.99 8.70
N PHE A 626 39.29 -15.19 9.03
CA PHE A 626 39.47 -13.78 9.39
C PHE A 626 39.21 -13.48 10.88
N SER A 627 39.15 -14.51 11.73
CA SER A 627 39.02 -14.35 13.18
C SER A 627 40.07 -15.15 13.95
N SER A 628 40.36 -14.71 15.17
CA SER A 628 41.27 -15.37 16.10
C SER A 628 40.50 -16.24 17.10
N GLY A 629 40.98 -17.46 17.34
CA GLY A 629 40.40 -18.39 18.32
C GLY A 629 39.37 -19.39 17.77
N ALA A 630 39.10 -19.38 16.45
CA ALA A 630 38.21 -20.36 15.83
C ALA A 630 38.74 -21.81 15.95
N ASP A 631 40.06 -22.03 15.92
CA ASP A 631 40.67 -23.34 16.15
C ASP A 631 40.38 -23.90 17.53
N VAL A 632 40.38 -23.05 18.56
CA VAL A 632 40.14 -23.45 19.95
C VAL A 632 38.72 -23.97 20.08
N LEU A 633 37.74 -23.23 19.56
CA LEU A 633 36.33 -23.63 19.56
C LEU A 633 36.10 -24.93 18.77
N LEU A 634 36.66 -25.03 17.56
CA LEU A 634 36.53 -26.22 16.70
C LEU A 634 37.20 -27.46 17.30
N ARG A 635 38.36 -27.33 17.98
CA ARG A 635 39.03 -28.45 18.65
C ARG A 635 38.31 -28.91 19.90
N ASP A 636 37.75 -27.98 20.67
CA ASP A 636 36.94 -28.29 21.84
C ASP A 636 35.66 -29.05 21.43
N SER A 637 34.99 -28.63 20.35
CA SER A 637 33.77 -29.29 19.88
C SER A 637 34.00 -30.72 19.38
N LEU A 638 35.16 -31.02 18.78
CA LEU A 638 35.52 -32.37 18.35
C LEU A 638 35.55 -33.41 19.48
N GLN A 639 35.80 -32.99 20.73
CA GLN A 639 35.81 -33.90 21.89
C GLN A 639 34.40 -34.43 22.20
N HIS A 640 33.38 -33.72 21.74
CA HIS A 640 31.98 -34.00 22.01
C HIS A 640 31.21 -34.50 20.78
N ALA A 641 31.78 -34.38 19.58
CA ALA A 641 31.15 -34.80 18.33
C ALA A 641 31.16 -36.33 18.16
N ALA A 642 30.01 -36.91 17.78
CA ALA A 642 29.87 -38.36 17.58
C ALA A 642 30.74 -38.88 16.42
N GLU A 643 31.28 -40.10 16.54
CA GLU A 643 32.33 -40.63 15.65
C GLU A 643 31.98 -40.69 14.16
N ASN A 644 30.70 -40.72 13.79
CA ASN A 644 30.22 -40.77 12.41
C ASN A 644 29.09 -39.76 12.15
N SER A 645 29.26 -38.50 12.58
CA SER A 645 28.25 -37.44 12.37
C SER A 645 28.64 -36.46 11.26
N PRO A 646 27.67 -35.90 10.52
CA PRO A 646 27.94 -34.87 9.51
C PRO A 646 28.57 -33.61 10.11
N GLU A 647 28.23 -33.27 11.36
CA GLU A 647 28.81 -32.16 12.11
C GLU A 647 30.30 -32.38 12.35
N LYS A 648 30.71 -33.59 12.77
CA LYS A 648 32.13 -33.93 12.96
C LYS A 648 32.92 -33.79 11.66
N ALA A 649 32.36 -34.28 10.54
CA ALA A 649 32.99 -34.13 9.23
C ALA A 649 33.13 -32.65 8.83
N ARG A 650 32.10 -31.84 9.07
CA ARG A 650 32.11 -30.40 8.80
C ARG A 650 33.14 -29.66 9.66
N ILE A 651 33.21 -29.95 10.95
CA ILE A 651 34.19 -29.36 11.88
C ILE A 651 35.63 -29.72 11.46
N LEU A 652 35.90 -30.97 11.07
CA LEU A 652 37.21 -31.37 10.55
C LEU A 652 37.58 -30.63 9.26
N ALA A 653 36.63 -30.43 8.34
CA ALA A 653 36.85 -29.65 7.13
C ALA A 653 37.17 -28.18 7.44
N LEU A 654 36.44 -27.58 8.40
CA LEU A 654 36.65 -26.22 8.87
C LEU A 654 38.02 -26.04 9.53
N LEU A 655 38.48 -27.01 10.33
CA LEU A 655 39.83 -27.00 10.92
C LEU A 655 40.95 -26.98 9.88
N GLY A 656 40.75 -27.64 8.73
CA GLY A 656 41.69 -27.59 7.61
C GLY A 656 41.87 -26.18 7.03
N HIS A 657 40.95 -25.25 7.29
CA HIS A 657 41.02 -23.85 6.86
C HIS A 657 41.58 -22.90 7.92
N VAL A 658 41.80 -23.36 9.16
CA VAL A 658 42.38 -22.52 10.23
C VAL A 658 43.91 -22.39 10.08
N THR A 659 44.52 -23.12 9.15
CA THR A 659 45.96 -23.11 8.90
C THR A 659 46.23 -22.68 7.47
N TYR A 660 46.27 -21.37 7.22
CA TYR A 660 47.10 -20.72 6.19
C TYR A 660 47.23 -19.22 6.44
#